data_AF-A0A2J6QB22-F1
#
_entry.id   AF-A0A2J6QB22-F1
#
_cell.length_a   1.000
_cell.length_b   1.000
_cell.length_c   1.000
_cell.angle_alpha   90.00
_cell.angle_beta   90.00
_cell.angle_gamma   90.00
#
_symmetry.space_group_name_H-M   'P 1'
#
loop_
_entity.id
_entity.type
_entity.pdbx_description
1 polymer ?
#
loop_
_entity_poly.entity_id
_entity_poly.type
_entity_poly.pdbx_seq_one_letter_code
_entity_poly.pdbx_strand_id
1 'polypeptide(L)'
;MNLHPGRPSDPVSCHLTLADLNTSLEYNALSYEWKINNGFTNIACGGTSLKATHNLVAALLSLRRFDRPMVFWIDAVCINQKDQEEKSKQIPLMHDIYAKAKSVLVWLGPSFRGVKAAFDVLPYLAMVGVERHTTEKPDTEKLEDILSSNIKERPKQGSIIQRQDDLGFATHDRDSILTHTIKRHPELDDDIIFRFDDHETWAAIDRLFSDSYFQRSWIIQEVAVAEAVYVFCGSHSIHWDIFQMAFEGRSKMIFQPQKGLQSYIPCVRDARTRYRDYESARRLDLGIVLTSFSYSKATNPRDCVYAALGIVKPRSLCRDIVPDYTKEVKDVFYEAACHIILLRKDLYLWSSKTLMSRRATPKLPSWVPELTMAPCEEAIEFATLEFSRCLSCNPFIDGKYLFVDGHLLDEIDTIYPIKDPKDVLELSVRLEEWLKNRDKTMFSAYYGDPQNLTGQTIPCSAASSDRLREEIKSEVSQLLSRFRDVPPIIASILRNLALKPRHSDESIQLNIEALWSALTAVFYRRTKLPKPVGYHLFLAALYILPRLALRRVNVPKGLPKGFNEWIMAAIILYYEKELIPIFIEHFRTYDEFTGMVMEDRFFVTKKGFFGCAPAEAVKQGQIVAIIGGAYVPYVLEKCEGYYKLVAHAYVEGIIRMKSLPAGWKLDRIEIR
;
A
#
# COMPACT_ATOMS: atom_id res chain seq x y z
N MET A 1 17.08 -27.78 16.98
CA MET A 1 17.86 -27.31 18.15
C MET A 1 17.07 -27.53 19.42
N ASN A 2 17.60 -28.29 20.37
CA ASN A 2 17.03 -28.44 21.71
C ASN A 2 17.71 -27.46 22.66
N LEU A 3 17.02 -26.38 23.00
CA LEU A 3 17.45 -25.38 23.98
C LEU A 3 17.22 -25.92 25.39
N HIS A 4 18.28 -25.94 26.21
CA HIS A 4 18.19 -26.42 27.59
C HIS A 4 17.48 -25.41 28.49
N PRO A 5 16.80 -25.87 29.56
CA PRO A 5 16.20 -24.97 30.54
C PRO A 5 17.25 -24.21 31.34
N GLY A 6 16.89 -23.05 31.87
CA GLY A 6 17.79 -22.26 32.73
C GLY A 6 17.20 -20.91 33.15
N ARG A 7 17.76 -20.33 34.21
CA ARG A 7 17.40 -18.99 34.71
C ARG A 7 18.00 -17.89 33.82
N PRO A 8 17.50 -16.64 33.84
CA PRO A 8 18.04 -15.57 32.99
C PRO A 8 19.54 -15.31 33.14
N SER A 9 20.12 -15.61 34.31
CA SER A 9 21.56 -15.51 34.59
C SER A 9 22.42 -16.59 33.95
N ASP A 10 21.81 -17.73 33.60
CA ASP A 10 22.55 -18.91 33.17
C ASP A 10 22.96 -18.75 31.70
N PRO A 11 24.16 -19.21 31.29
CA PRO A 11 24.56 -19.16 29.89
C PRO A 11 23.60 -19.97 29.00
N VAL A 12 23.49 -19.60 27.73
CA VAL A 12 22.69 -20.35 26.75
C VAL A 12 23.41 -21.66 26.41
N SER A 13 22.74 -22.79 26.59
CA SER A 13 23.19 -24.11 26.17
C SER A 13 22.13 -24.86 25.39
N CYS A 14 22.55 -25.63 24.39
CA CYS A 14 21.67 -26.41 23.53
C CYS A 14 22.36 -27.67 22.99
N HIS A 15 21.64 -28.47 22.21
CA HIS A 15 22.21 -29.47 21.30
C HIS A 15 21.38 -29.57 20.01
N LEU A 16 21.98 -30.09 18.94
CA LEU A 16 21.32 -30.28 17.64
C LEU A 16 20.95 -31.75 17.46
N THR A 17 19.81 -31.97 16.81
CA THR A 17 19.29 -33.30 16.47
C THR A 17 18.79 -33.25 15.03
N LEU A 18 19.10 -34.28 14.25
CA LEU A 18 18.54 -34.46 12.92
C LEU A 18 17.09 -34.92 13.05
N ALA A 19 16.21 -34.41 12.20
CA ALA A 19 14.80 -34.76 12.17
C ALA A 19 14.26 -34.81 10.74
N ASP A 20 13.32 -35.72 10.49
CA ASP A 20 12.58 -35.82 9.23
C ASP A 20 11.29 -34.99 9.32
N LEU A 21 11.08 -34.09 8.37
CA LEU A 21 9.89 -33.24 8.29
C LEU A 21 8.58 -34.02 8.04
N ASN A 22 8.66 -35.28 7.63
CA ASN A 22 7.50 -36.16 7.46
C ASN A 22 7.06 -36.84 8.76
N THR A 23 7.86 -36.73 9.82
CA THR A 23 7.51 -37.23 11.15
C THR A 23 6.77 -36.16 11.96
N SER A 24 5.94 -36.57 12.91
CA SER A 24 5.21 -35.66 13.82
C SER A 24 6.13 -35.07 14.89
N LEU A 25 7.12 -34.28 14.49
CA LEU A 25 7.98 -33.54 15.42
C LEU A 25 7.30 -32.24 15.84
N GLU A 26 7.09 -32.05 17.14
CA GLU A 26 6.68 -30.74 17.68
C GLU A 26 7.89 -29.83 17.90
N TYR A 27 7.94 -28.70 17.20
CA TYR A 27 8.96 -27.66 17.36
C TYR A 27 8.39 -26.27 17.08
N ASN A 28 9.05 -25.24 17.57
CA ASN A 28 8.77 -23.85 17.20
C ASN A 28 9.80 -23.36 16.18
N ALA A 29 9.41 -22.49 15.25
CA ALA A 29 10.38 -21.79 14.41
C ALA A 29 10.61 -20.38 14.96
N LEU A 30 11.87 -19.93 15.04
CA LEU A 30 12.20 -18.57 15.44
C LEU A 30 12.37 -17.70 14.19
N SER A 31 11.57 -16.65 14.08
CA SER A 31 11.70 -15.63 13.05
C SER A 31 12.25 -14.34 13.67
N TYR A 32 13.41 -13.88 13.21
CA TYR A 32 14.09 -12.73 13.81
C TYR A 32 15.04 -12.05 12.83
N GLU A 33 15.37 -10.79 13.10
CA GLU A 33 16.44 -10.12 12.37
C GLU A 33 17.80 -10.49 12.97
N TRP A 34 18.75 -10.93 12.15
CA TRP A 34 20.05 -11.38 12.66
C TRP A 34 20.86 -10.27 13.35
N LYS A 35 20.67 -8.99 12.95
CA LYS A 35 21.34 -7.79 13.47
C LYS A 35 22.86 -8.01 13.67
N ILE A 36 23.55 -8.48 12.62
CA ILE A 36 24.97 -8.87 12.64
C ILE A 36 25.88 -7.76 13.17
N ASN A 37 25.54 -6.50 12.89
CA ASN A 37 26.30 -5.33 13.33
C ASN A 37 26.33 -5.16 14.86
N ASN A 38 25.45 -5.84 15.60
CA ASN A 38 25.42 -5.78 17.06
C ASN A 38 26.47 -6.68 17.71
N GLY A 39 27.17 -7.54 16.95
CA GLY A 39 28.21 -8.45 17.46
C GLY A 39 27.73 -9.89 17.68
N PHE A 40 28.67 -10.73 18.14
CA PHE A 40 28.49 -12.17 18.29
C PHE A 40 29.02 -12.68 19.64
N THR A 41 28.35 -13.71 20.16
CA THR A 41 28.77 -14.48 21.34
C THR A 41 28.71 -15.97 21.04
N ASN A 42 29.57 -16.73 21.71
CA ASN A 42 29.58 -18.18 21.65
C ASN A 42 28.56 -18.78 22.64
N ILE A 43 27.75 -19.72 22.17
CA ILE A 43 26.83 -20.51 23.00
C ILE A 43 27.27 -21.98 23.02
N ALA A 44 27.00 -22.67 24.13
CA ALA A 44 27.36 -24.09 24.26
C ALA A 44 26.41 -24.97 23.44
N CYS A 45 26.94 -25.82 22.57
CA CYS A 45 26.15 -26.69 21.70
C CYS A 45 26.71 -28.13 21.69
N GLY A 46 26.08 -29.06 22.41
CA GLY A 46 26.44 -30.49 22.39
C GLY A 46 27.92 -30.78 22.67
N GLY A 47 28.55 -30.05 23.61
CA GLY A 47 29.98 -30.16 23.92
C GLY A 47 30.92 -29.33 23.03
N THR A 48 30.38 -28.61 22.05
CA THR A 48 31.11 -27.66 21.20
C THR A 48 30.62 -26.22 21.44
N SER A 49 31.21 -25.26 20.73
CA SER A 49 30.83 -23.84 20.80
C SER A 49 30.27 -23.37 19.45
N LEU A 50 29.07 -22.79 19.46
CA LEU A 50 28.41 -22.23 18.29
C LEU A 50 28.39 -20.70 18.37
N LYS A 51 28.80 -20.03 17.29
CA LYS A 51 28.80 -18.57 17.21
C LYS A 51 27.39 -18.07 16.87
N ALA A 52 26.79 -17.26 17.74
CA ALA A 52 25.45 -16.68 17.60
C ALA A 52 25.49 -15.15 17.67
N THR A 53 24.60 -14.45 17.00
CA THR A 53 24.51 -12.99 17.12
C THR A 53 23.96 -12.60 18.50
N HIS A 54 24.31 -11.42 19.00
CA HIS A 54 23.77 -10.94 20.27
C HIS A 54 22.22 -10.88 20.28
N ASN A 55 21.61 -10.56 19.14
CA ASN A 55 20.15 -10.56 19.04
C ASN A 55 19.54 -11.96 19.16
N LEU A 56 20.19 -12.98 18.57
CA LEU A 56 19.77 -14.37 18.74
C LEU A 56 19.91 -14.81 20.21
N VAL A 57 21.04 -14.49 20.85
CA VAL A 57 21.26 -14.85 22.26
C VAL A 57 20.21 -14.19 23.16
N ALA A 58 19.87 -12.92 22.92
CA ALA A 58 18.81 -12.23 23.66
C ALA A 58 17.44 -12.92 23.47
N ALA A 59 17.09 -13.29 22.23
CA ALA A 59 15.87 -14.03 21.95
C ALA A 59 15.84 -15.38 22.70
N LEU A 60 16.93 -16.16 22.63
CA LEU A 60 17.04 -17.45 23.31
C LEU A 60 16.91 -17.31 24.82
N LEU A 61 17.54 -16.30 25.43
CA LEU A 61 17.42 -16.04 26.87
C LEU A 61 16.01 -15.65 27.28
N SER A 62 15.32 -14.81 26.49
CA SER A 62 13.95 -14.37 26.79
C SER A 62 12.90 -15.45 26.57
N LEU A 63 13.10 -16.31 25.57
CA LEU A 63 12.17 -17.40 25.25
C LEU A 63 12.43 -18.67 26.06
N ARG A 64 13.65 -18.86 26.58
CA ARG A 64 14.04 -20.05 27.36
C ARG A 64 13.13 -20.21 28.59
N ARG A 65 12.62 -21.43 28.76
CA ARG A 65 11.94 -21.83 29.98
C ARG A 65 12.91 -22.25 31.07
N PHE A 66 12.52 -22.02 32.32
CA PHE A 66 13.34 -22.39 33.48
C PHE A 66 13.23 -23.87 33.85
N ASP A 67 12.15 -24.54 33.45
CA ASP A 67 11.76 -25.88 33.94
C ASP A 67 11.85 -27.00 32.91
N ARG A 68 11.76 -26.68 31.61
CA ARG A 68 11.78 -27.69 30.54
C ARG A 68 12.49 -27.20 29.29
N PRO A 69 13.12 -28.11 28.51
CA PRO A 69 13.74 -27.75 27.26
C PRO A 69 12.71 -27.29 26.22
N MET A 70 13.17 -26.53 25.24
CA MET A 70 12.37 -26.11 24.10
C MET A 70 13.03 -26.52 22.79
N VAL A 71 12.22 -27.02 21.86
CA VAL A 71 12.69 -27.42 20.53
C VAL A 71 12.44 -26.27 19.56
N PHE A 72 13.52 -25.81 18.93
CA PHE A 72 13.51 -24.75 17.94
C PHE A 72 14.09 -25.19 16.60
N TRP A 73 13.52 -24.68 15.52
CA TRP A 73 14.21 -24.50 14.26
C TRP A 73 14.60 -23.02 14.11
N ILE A 74 15.88 -22.77 13.82
CA ILE A 74 16.46 -21.43 13.70
C ILE A 74 17.43 -21.48 12.52
N ASP A 75 17.17 -20.71 11.47
CA ASP A 75 17.94 -20.73 10.21
C ASP A 75 19.46 -20.58 10.41
N ALA A 76 19.88 -19.62 11.23
CA ALA A 76 21.29 -19.33 11.51
C ALA A 76 22.01 -20.46 12.26
N VAL A 77 21.28 -21.38 12.88
CA VAL A 77 21.81 -22.49 13.68
C VAL A 77 21.63 -23.84 12.99
N CYS A 78 20.48 -24.05 12.35
CA CYS A 78 20.07 -25.34 11.79
C CYS A 78 20.48 -25.52 10.33
N ILE A 79 20.92 -24.46 9.66
CA ILE A 79 21.51 -24.52 8.32
C ILE A 79 22.98 -24.15 8.43
N ASN A 80 23.87 -24.96 7.87
CA ASN A 80 25.27 -24.59 7.75
C ASN A 80 25.44 -23.45 6.73
N GLN A 81 25.50 -22.23 7.25
CA GLN A 81 25.58 -21.01 6.43
C GLN A 81 26.83 -20.92 5.54
N LYS A 82 27.84 -21.77 5.78
CA LYS A 82 29.09 -21.83 5.00
C LYS A 82 29.06 -22.90 3.90
N ASP A 83 28.11 -23.83 3.96
CA ASP A 83 27.96 -24.89 2.96
C ASP A 83 26.86 -24.52 1.97
N GLN A 84 27.28 -24.11 0.77
CA GLN A 84 26.36 -23.67 -0.26
C GLN A 84 25.53 -24.83 -0.83
N GLU A 85 26.05 -26.06 -0.82
CA GLU A 85 25.34 -27.24 -1.29
C GLU A 85 24.21 -27.58 -0.30
N GLU A 86 24.52 -27.63 1.00
CA GLU A 86 23.50 -27.81 2.04
C GLU A 86 22.45 -26.71 1.98
N LYS A 87 22.88 -25.44 1.92
CA LYS A 87 21.98 -24.28 1.88
C LYS A 87 21.02 -24.34 0.69
N SER A 88 21.50 -24.75 -0.49
CA SER A 88 20.67 -24.90 -1.70
C SER A 88 19.58 -25.97 -1.55
N LYS A 89 19.81 -26.99 -0.71
CA LYS A 89 18.84 -28.05 -0.39
C LYS A 89 17.89 -27.63 0.73
N GLN A 90 18.37 -26.87 1.71
CA GLN A 90 17.57 -26.45 2.88
C GLN A 90 16.60 -25.30 2.59
N ILE A 91 17.00 -24.32 1.76
CA ILE A 91 16.16 -23.15 1.48
C ILE A 91 14.80 -23.51 0.86
N PRO A 92 14.72 -24.41 -0.13
CA PRO A 92 13.44 -24.88 -0.66
C PRO A 92 12.52 -25.52 0.41
N LEU A 93 13.08 -26.06 1.50
CA LEU A 93 12.33 -26.66 2.60
C LEU A 93 11.78 -25.63 3.59
N MET A 94 12.24 -24.37 3.55
CA MET A 94 11.80 -23.34 4.51
C MET A 94 10.29 -23.19 4.56
N HIS A 95 9.60 -23.28 3.42
CA HIS A 95 8.14 -23.26 3.42
C HIS A 95 7.59 -24.34 4.36
N ASP A 96 7.98 -25.59 4.14
CA ASP A 96 7.43 -26.74 4.85
C ASP A 96 7.84 -26.75 6.32
N ILE A 97 9.03 -26.23 6.64
CA ILE A 97 9.50 -26.05 8.01
C ILE A 97 8.60 -25.05 8.77
N TYR A 98 8.40 -23.84 8.23
CA TYR A 98 7.58 -22.84 8.92
C TYR A 98 6.09 -23.22 8.93
N ALA A 99 5.60 -23.88 7.88
CA ALA A 99 4.20 -24.32 7.80
C ALA A 99 3.88 -25.46 8.78
N LYS A 100 4.83 -26.38 9.04
CA LYS A 100 4.67 -27.51 9.97
C LYS A 100 5.08 -27.19 11.41
N ALA A 101 5.69 -26.03 11.67
CA ALA A 101 6.04 -25.62 13.02
C ALA A 101 4.78 -25.47 13.88
N LYS A 102 4.85 -25.90 15.15
CA LYS A 102 3.78 -25.71 16.14
C LYS A 102 3.39 -24.24 16.28
N SER A 103 4.41 -23.39 16.31
CA SER A 103 4.25 -21.94 16.24
C SER A 103 5.51 -21.27 15.71
N VAL A 104 5.32 -20.10 15.10
CA VAL A 104 6.40 -19.21 14.70
C VAL A 104 6.48 -18.07 15.70
N LEU A 105 7.63 -17.94 16.34
CA LEU A 105 7.89 -16.88 17.32
C LEU A 105 8.65 -15.76 16.61
N VAL A 106 8.01 -14.61 16.44
CA VAL A 106 8.60 -13.39 15.88
C VAL A 106 9.29 -12.63 17.00
N TRP A 107 10.58 -12.34 16.87
CA TRP A 107 11.36 -11.61 17.88
C TRP A 107 11.75 -10.21 17.39
N LEU A 108 11.18 -9.17 18.01
CA LEU A 108 11.46 -7.76 17.69
C LEU A 108 12.69 -7.22 18.45
N GLY A 109 12.98 -7.77 19.63
CA GLY A 109 14.14 -7.38 20.43
C GLY A 109 13.88 -7.40 21.94
N PRO A 110 14.88 -7.00 22.75
CA PRO A 110 14.74 -6.87 24.19
C PRO A 110 13.68 -5.84 24.61
N SER A 111 13.20 -5.93 25.86
CA SER A 111 12.30 -4.92 26.43
C SER A 111 12.90 -3.52 26.36
N PHE A 112 12.07 -2.52 26.11
CA PHE A 112 12.44 -1.11 26.14
C PHE A 112 11.37 -0.29 26.88
N ARG A 113 11.70 0.95 27.22
CA ARG A 113 10.81 1.88 27.94
C ARG A 113 9.49 2.07 27.18
N GLY A 114 8.35 1.90 27.88
CA GLY A 114 7.00 1.99 27.30
C GLY A 114 6.47 0.68 26.67
N VAL A 115 7.30 -0.38 26.50
CA VAL A 115 6.85 -1.60 25.80
C VAL A 115 5.69 -2.31 26.51
N LYS A 116 5.68 -2.35 27.85
CA LYS A 116 4.60 -2.97 28.62
C LYS A 116 3.26 -2.27 28.33
N ALA A 117 3.24 -0.94 28.49
CA ALA A 117 2.06 -0.13 28.23
C ALA A 117 1.60 -0.25 26.76
N ALA A 118 2.54 -0.30 25.80
CA ALA A 118 2.20 -0.56 24.41
C ALA A 118 1.48 -1.90 24.24
N PHE A 119 2.01 -3.00 24.79
CA PHE A 119 1.38 -4.32 24.72
C PHE A 119 0.03 -4.39 25.45
N ASP A 120 -0.14 -3.63 26.52
CA ASP A 120 -1.43 -3.48 27.22
C ASP A 120 -2.48 -2.77 26.33
N VAL A 121 -2.05 -1.85 25.44
CA VAL A 121 -2.93 -1.06 24.54
C VAL A 121 -3.24 -1.76 23.20
N LEU A 122 -2.32 -2.58 22.66
CA LEU A 122 -2.48 -3.21 21.34
C LEU A 122 -3.81 -3.97 21.14
N PRO A 123 -4.32 -4.77 22.10
CA PRO A 123 -5.62 -5.45 21.93
C PRO A 123 -6.80 -4.50 21.72
N TYR A 124 -6.78 -3.33 22.36
CA TYR A 124 -7.83 -2.31 22.20
C TYR A 124 -7.74 -1.64 20.83
N LEU A 125 -6.53 -1.38 20.33
CA LEU A 125 -6.33 -0.91 18.95
C LEU A 125 -6.83 -1.93 17.95
N ALA A 126 -6.64 -3.23 18.20
CA ALA A 126 -7.14 -4.28 17.32
C ALA A 126 -8.68 -4.25 17.22
N MET A 127 -9.40 -4.01 18.32
CA MET A 127 -10.86 -3.85 18.28
C MET A 127 -11.29 -2.70 17.36
N VAL A 128 -10.60 -1.55 17.42
CA VAL A 128 -10.86 -0.41 16.53
C VAL A 128 -10.63 -0.79 15.05
N GLY A 129 -9.61 -1.61 14.78
CA GLY A 129 -9.34 -2.14 13.45
C GLY A 129 -10.47 -3.03 12.93
N VAL A 130 -10.97 -3.96 13.75
CA VAL A 130 -12.05 -4.90 13.37
C VAL A 130 -13.33 -4.17 12.98
N GLU A 131 -13.83 -3.24 13.81
CA GLU A 131 -15.13 -2.58 13.59
C GLU A 131 -15.21 -1.72 12.32
N ARG A 132 -14.07 -1.18 11.88
CA ARG A 132 -14.01 -0.32 10.68
C ARG A 132 -13.79 -1.11 9.39
N HIS A 133 -13.44 -2.39 9.47
CA HIS A 133 -13.37 -3.28 8.32
C HIS A 133 -14.79 -3.77 7.96
N THR A 134 -15.45 -3.02 7.07
CA THR A 134 -16.82 -3.29 6.57
C THR A 134 -16.89 -4.39 5.49
N THR A 135 -15.82 -5.16 5.28
CA THR A 135 -15.77 -6.24 4.29
C THR A 135 -15.43 -7.57 4.97
N GLU A 136 -16.30 -8.57 4.79
CA GLU A 136 -16.38 -9.90 5.44
C GLU A 136 -15.16 -10.85 5.33
N LYS A 137 -13.90 -10.40 5.21
CA LYS A 137 -12.71 -11.29 5.23
C LYS A 137 -11.49 -10.55 5.78
N PRO A 138 -11.08 -10.77 7.05
CA PRO A 138 -10.21 -11.90 7.47
C PRO A 138 -11.00 -12.99 8.21
N ASP A 139 -10.31 -13.98 8.79
CA ASP A 139 -10.85 -15.02 9.69
C ASP A 139 -11.38 -14.36 11.00
N THR A 140 -12.35 -13.44 10.88
CA THR A 140 -12.85 -12.56 11.94
C THR A 140 -13.36 -13.36 13.13
N GLU A 141 -13.99 -14.51 12.86
CA GLU A 141 -14.42 -15.47 13.88
C GLU A 141 -13.25 -15.92 14.77
N LYS A 142 -12.12 -16.33 14.18
CA LYS A 142 -10.92 -16.71 14.96
C LYS A 142 -10.27 -15.53 15.66
N LEU A 143 -10.24 -14.35 15.03
CA LEU A 143 -9.67 -13.15 15.65
C LEU A 143 -10.50 -12.72 16.86
N GLU A 144 -11.83 -12.80 16.75
CA GLU A 144 -12.76 -12.51 17.84
C GLU A 144 -12.61 -13.51 18.98
N ASP A 145 -12.46 -14.81 18.69
CA ASP A 145 -12.12 -15.83 19.70
C ASP A 145 -10.81 -15.48 20.44
N ILE A 146 -9.77 -15.12 19.69
CA ILE A 146 -8.46 -14.76 20.26
C ILE A 146 -8.60 -13.48 21.11
N LEU A 147 -9.33 -12.46 20.64
CA LEU A 147 -9.58 -11.24 21.41
C LEU A 147 -10.37 -11.54 22.68
N SER A 148 -11.37 -12.42 22.63
CA SER A 148 -12.19 -12.81 23.80
C SER A 148 -11.35 -13.44 24.92
N SER A 149 -10.33 -14.23 24.55
CA SER A 149 -9.43 -14.86 25.51
C SER A 149 -8.42 -13.88 26.13
N ASN A 150 -8.09 -12.79 25.43
CA ASN A 150 -7.10 -11.80 25.85
C ASN A 150 -7.72 -10.57 26.54
N ILE A 151 -8.94 -10.19 26.18
CA ILE A 151 -9.63 -9.00 26.70
C ILE A 151 -10.70 -9.46 27.69
N LYS A 152 -10.44 -9.24 28.99
CA LYS A 152 -11.37 -9.58 30.07
C LYS A 152 -12.48 -8.55 30.25
N GLU A 153 -12.19 -7.27 29.96
CA GLU A 153 -13.11 -6.16 30.15
C GLU A 153 -12.89 -5.02 29.10
N ARG A 154 -13.97 -4.41 28.59
CA ARG A 154 -13.98 -3.32 27.59
C ARG A 154 -14.08 -1.93 28.24
N PRO A 155 -13.55 -0.84 27.66
CA PRO A 155 -13.65 0.50 28.25
C PRO A 155 -15.10 1.00 28.42
N LYS A 156 -15.32 1.95 29.32
CA LYS A 156 -16.62 2.60 29.50
C LYS A 156 -16.70 3.87 28.64
N GLN A 157 -17.70 3.86 27.73
CA GLN A 157 -18.52 5.02 27.35
C GLN A 157 -17.86 6.11 26.44
N GLY A 158 -18.09 6.07 25.12
CA GLY A 158 -17.42 6.97 24.14
C GLY A 158 -16.79 6.25 22.94
N SER A 159 -16.70 4.92 22.98
CA SER A 159 -16.34 4.04 21.88
C SER A 159 -17.29 4.24 20.69
N ILE A 160 -16.76 4.11 19.47
CA ILE A 160 -17.53 4.04 18.20
C ILE A 160 -18.63 2.95 18.27
N ILE A 161 -18.47 1.98 19.18
CA ILE A 161 -19.48 0.99 19.58
C ILE A 161 -20.66 1.69 20.26
N GLN A 162 -21.77 1.83 19.53
CA GLN A 162 -23.00 2.40 20.09
C GLN A 162 -23.47 1.61 21.31
N ARG A 163 -23.84 2.35 22.37
CA ARG A 163 -24.52 1.81 23.54
C ARG A 163 -25.88 1.27 23.13
N GLN A 164 -26.01 -0.04 23.05
CA GLN A 164 -27.26 -0.74 23.31
C GLN A 164 -26.88 -2.03 24.01
N ASP A 165 -27.17 -2.05 25.31
CA ASP A 165 -27.20 -3.17 26.26
C ASP A 165 -26.59 -4.50 25.76
N ASP A 166 -25.40 -4.84 26.27
CA ASP A 166 -24.76 -6.16 26.16
C ASP A 166 -24.93 -6.91 24.82
N LEU A 167 -24.64 -6.25 23.70
CA LEU A 167 -24.37 -6.98 22.45
C LEU A 167 -23.04 -7.72 22.59
N GLY A 168 -23.14 -8.97 23.05
CA GLY A 168 -22.09 -9.95 22.89
C GLY A 168 -21.74 -10.12 21.41
N PHE A 169 -20.48 -10.40 21.12
CA PHE A 169 -20.09 -10.82 19.78
C PHE A 169 -20.32 -12.32 19.66
N ALA A 170 -20.65 -12.74 18.45
CA ALA A 170 -21.03 -14.10 18.12
C ALA A 170 -19.86 -14.74 17.36
N THR A 171 -19.17 -15.69 17.99
CA THR A 171 -18.17 -16.50 17.28
C THR A 171 -18.87 -17.73 16.72
N HIS A 172 -18.46 -18.18 15.54
CA HIS A 172 -19.02 -19.38 14.93
C HIS A 172 -18.05 -20.54 15.16
N ASP A 173 -18.50 -21.54 15.92
CA ASP A 173 -17.94 -22.88 15.84
C ASP A 173 -18.70 -23.65 14.75
N ARG A 174 -18.09 -24.65 14.12
CA ARG A 174 -18.54 -25.34 12.88
C ARG A 174 -20.02 -25.71 12.83
N ASP A 175 -20.70 -25.83 13.97
CA ASP A 175 -22.12 -26.15 14.10
C ASP A 175 -22.90 -25.26 15.12
N SER A 176 -22.33 -24.17 15.67
CA SER A 176 -23.03 -23.31 16.66
C SER A 176 -22.51 -21.87 16.78
N ILE A 177 -23.40 -20.93 17.09
CA ILE A 177 -23.06 -19.55 17.45
C ILE A 177 -22.81 -19.46 18.97
N LEU A 178 -21.60 -19.09 19.38
CA LEU A 178 -21.22 -18.81 20.76
C LEU A 178 -21.26 -17.30 21.02
N THR A 179 -22.14 -16.86 21.92
CA THR A 179 -22.27 -15.45 22.27
C THR A 179 -21.37 -15.11 23.46
N HIS A 180 -20.40 -14.22 23.27
CA HIS A 180 -19.49 -13.76 24.30
C HIS A 180 -19.79 -12.33 24.71
N THR A 181 -20.14 -12.13 25.99
CA THR A 181 -20.32 -10.79 26.58
C THR A 181 -19.05 -10.37 27.31
N ILE A 182 -18.25 -9.46 26.73
CA ILE A 182 -17.15 -8.81 27.46
C ILE A 182 -17.73 -7.68 28.30
N LYS A 183 -17.58 -7.77 29.62
CA LYS A 183 -18.06 -6.78 30.58
C LYS A 183 -17.28 -5.47 30.45
N ARG A 184 -17.86 -4.34 30.85
CA ARG A 184 -17.13 -3.06 30.84
C ARG A 184 -16.21 -2.93 32.05
N HIS A 185 -14.96 -2.57 31.81
CA HIS A 185 -13.94 -2.29 32.82
C HIS A 185 -14.40 -1.09 33.65
N PRO A 186 -14.54 -1.23 34.97
CA PRO A 186 -15.12 -0.19 35.81
C PRO A 186 -14.23 1.05 35.95
N GLU A 187 -12.92 0.93 35.72
CA GLU A 187 -11.92 1.97 35.96
C GLU A 187 -11.25 2.55 34.69
N LEU A 188 -11.59 2.08 33.50
CA LEU A 188 -11.01 2.57 32.22
C LEU A 188 -12.10 3.31 31.43
N ASP A 189 -12.03 4.64 31.44
CA ASP A 189 -12.87 5.52 30.61
C ASP A 189 -12.32 5.54 29.16
N ASP A 190 -13.21 5.67 28.16
CA ASP A 190 -12.82 5.90 26.76
C ASP A 190 -11.92 7.14 26.62
N ASP A 191 -12.01 8.09 27.55
CA ASP A 191 -11.05 9.19 27.69
C ASP A 191 -9.59 8.72 27.84
N ILE A 192 -9.31 7.53 28.38
CA ILE A 192 -7.93 7.04 28.51
C ILE A 192 -7.42 6.50 27.17
N ILE A 193 -8.27 5.84 26.35
CA ILE A 193 -7.88 5.32 25.03
C ILE A 193 -7.85 6.42 23.95
N PHE A 194 -8.72 7.42 24.07
CA PHE A 194 -8.89 8.50 23.08
C PHE A 194 -8.34 9.88 23.52
N ARG A 195 -8.08 10.13 24.82
CA ARG A 195 -7.25 11.26 25.34
C ARG A 195 -5.87 10.78 25.81
N PHE A 196 -5.32 9.82 25.09
CA PHE A 196 -3.96 9.31 25.24
C PHE A 196 -2.96 10.43 24.90
N ASP A 197 -2.67 11.33 25.86
CA ASP A 197 -1.54 12.27 25.81
C ASP A 197 -0.24 11.62 26.37
N ASP A 198 -0.24 10.29 26.50
CA ASP A 198 0.96 9.53 26.81
C ASP A 198 1.79 9.34 25.53
N HIS A 199 2.58 10.37 25.24
CA HIS A 199 3.55 10.39 24.16
C HIS A 199 4.56 9.24 24.23
N GLU A 200 4.87 8.73 25.43
CA GLU A 200 5.82 7.64 25.61
C GLU A 200 5.24 6.32 25.11
N THR A 201 3.98 6.03 25.46
CA THR A 201 3.27 4.83 24.99
C THR A 201 3.04 4.87 23.48
N TRP A 202 2.65 6.03 22.91
CA TRP A 202 2.54 6.15 21.45
C TRP A 202 3.87 5.94 20.73
N ALA A 203 4.95 6.53 21.24
CA ALA A 203 6.28 6.32 20.68
C ALA A 203 6.70 4.85 20.77
N ALA A 204 6.32 4.14 21.84
CA ALA A 204 6.57 2.71 21.97
C ALA A 204 5.76 1.87 20.96
N ILE A 205 4.48 2.19 20.75
CA ILE A 205 3.62 1.53 19.75
C ILE A 205 4.18 1.76 18.34
N ASP A 206 4.49 3.01 17.98
CA ASP A 206 5.01 3.36 16.66
C ASP A 206 6.39 2.74 16.42
N ARG A 207 7.22 2.60 17.47
CA ARG A 207 8.49 1.86 17.44
C ARG A 207 8.28 0.37 17.16
N LEU A 208 7.29 -0.28 17.77
CA LEU A 208 6.98 -1.69 17.49
C LEU A 208 6.56 -1.88 16.04
N PHE A 209 5.67 -1.01 15.53
CA PHE A 209 5.17 -1.13 14.16
C PHE A 209 6.19 -0.77 13.08
N SER A 210 7.17 0.07 13.40
CA SER A 210 8.23 0.49 12.47
C SER A 210 9.51 -0.36 12.55
N ASP A 211 9.48 -1.48 13.28
CA ASP A 211 10.68 -2.31 13.46
C ASP A 211 11.22 -2.83 12.10
N SER A 212 12.55 -2.79 11.94
CA SER A 212 13.25 -3.23 10.74
C SER A 212 13.02 -4.69 10.40
N TYR A 213 12.62 -5.52 11.38
CA TYR A 213 12.19 -6.89 11.15
C TYR A 213 11.14 -7.00 10.04
N PHE A 214 10.12 -6.14 10.02
CA PHE A 214 9.03 -6.21 9.04
C PHE A 214 9.47 -5.85 7.62
N GLN A 215 10.64 -5.24 7.47
CA GLN A 215 11.19 -4.88 6.16
C GLN A 215 11.70 -6.10 5.41
N ARG A 216 11.99 -7.23 6.06
CA ARG A 216 12.71 -8.34 5.43
C ARG A 216 11.83 -9.13 4.46
N SER A 217 12.35 -9.58 3.33
CA SER A 217 11.56 -10.41 2.39
C SER A 217 11.18 -11.78 2.95
N TRP A 218 12.13 -12.49 3.59
CA TRP A 218 11.89 -13.86 4.10
C TRP A 218 10.78 -13.95 5.14
N ILE A 219 10.63 -12.93 6.00
CA ILE A 219 9.62 -12.94 7.07
C ILE A 219 8.19 -13.00 6.52
N ILE A 220 7.97 -12.53 5.28
CA ILE A 220 6.66 -12.59 4.62
C ILE A 220 6.26 -14.06 4.45
N GLN A 221 7.16 -14.90 3.93
CA GLN A 221 6.94 -16.34 3.83
C GLN A 221 6.78 -16.97 5.21
N GLU A 222 7.69 -16.68 6.13
CA GLU A 222 7.72 -17.26 7.47
C GLU A 222 6.41 -17.03 8.24
N VAL A 223 5.83 -15.83 8.14
CA VAL A 223 4.57 -15.48 8.80
C VAL A 223 3.35 -15.93 7.98
N ALA A 224 3.39 -15.85 6.64
CA ALA A 224 2.22 -16.19 5.81
C ALA A 224 1.86 -17.67 5.90
N VAL A 225 2.85 -18.56 5.88
CA VAL A 225 2.63 -20.02 5.82
C VAL A 225 2.34 -20.64 7.18
N ALA A 226 2.83 -20.03 8.25
CA ALA A 226 2.74 -20.52 9.62
C ALA A 226 1.31 -20.66 10.13
N GLU A 227 1.01 -21.73 10.87
CA GLU A 227 -0.30 -21.93 11.50
C GLU A 227 -0.56 -20.89 12.60
N ALA A 228 0.27 -20.89 13.64
CA ALA A 228 0.21 -19.93 14.74
C ALA A 228 1.45 -19.03 14.76
N VAL A 229 1.25 -17.72 14.97
CA VAL A 229 2.34 -16.73 14.98
C VAL A 229 2.20 -15.82 16.19
N TYR A 230 3.28 -15.65 16.95
CA TYR A 230 3.32 -14.80 18.13
C TYR A 230 4.47 -13.79 18.04
N VAL A 231 4.16 -12.52 18.26
CA VAL A 231 5.12 -11.41 18.25
C VAL A 231 5.62 -11.16 19.66
N PHE A 232 6.93 -11.21 19.85
CA PHE A 232 7.62 -11.01 21.12
C PHE A 232 8.47 -9.74 21.10
N CYS A 233 8.42 -9.00 22.21
CA CYS A 233 9.40 -7.98 22.55
C CYS A 233 9.74 -8.08 24.04
N GLY A 234 10.97 -8.51 24.34
CA GLY A 234 11.38 -8.88 25.70
C GLY A 234 10.53 -10.02 26.24
N SER A 235 9.90 -9.81 27.39
CA SER A 235 9.00 -10.79 28.03
C SER A 235 7.54 -10.68 27.61
N HIS A 236 7.20 -9.72 26.74
CA HIS A 236 5.82 -9.48 26.31
C HIS A 236 5.57 -10.17 24.98
N SER A 237 4.38 -10.73 24.80
CA SER A 237 3.98 -11.43 23.59
C SER A 237 2.54 -11.17 23.23
N ILE A 238 2.23 -11.15 21.94
CA ILE A 238 0.88 -10.99 21.43
C ILE A 238 0.70 -11.81 20.15
N HIS A 239 -0.51 -12.32 19.89
CA HIS A 239 -0.78 -13.06 18.66
C HIS A 239 -0.65 -12.13 17.44
N TRP A 240 -0.11 -12.64 16.32
CA TRP A 240 0.08 -11.87 15.09
C TRP A 240 -1.20 -11.21 14.60
N ASP A 241 -2.32 -11.93 14.61
CA ASP A 241 -3.59 -11.40 14.09
C ASP A 241 -4.13 -10.24 14.94
N ILE A 242 -3.83 -10.21 16.25
CA ILE A 242 -4.10 -9.02 17.08
C ILE A 242 -3.11 -7.91 16.73
N PHE A 243 -1.81 -8.21 16.62
CA PHE A 243 -0.77 -7.22 16.33
C PHE A 243 -0.99 -6.48 15.00
N GLN A 244 -1.30 -7.21 13.92
CA GLN A 244 -1.56 -6.63 12.61
C GLN A 244 -2.88 -5.84 12.58
N MET A 245 -3.90 -6.26 13.32
CA MET A 245 -5.14 -5.49 13.43
C MET A 245 -4.97 -4.24 14.31
N ALA A 246 -4.11 -4.30 15.34
CA ALA A 246 -3.73 -3.14 16.13
C ALA A 246 -3.04 -2.06 15.28
N PHE A 247 -2.22 -2.47 14.32
CA PHE A 247 -1.64 -1.56 13.33
C PHE A 247 -2.72 -0.89 12.47
N GLU A 248 -3.74 -1.63 12.04
CA GLU A 248 -4.88 -1.05 11.31
C GLU A 248 -5.64 -0.05 12.16
N GLY A 249 -5.99 -0.41 13.40
CA GLY A 249 -6.63 0.50 14.35
C GLY A 249 -5.82 1.78 14.57
N ARG A 250 -4.52 1.66 14.79
CA ARG A 250 -3.58 2.80 14.91
C ARG A 250 -3.59 3.68 13.67
N SER A 251 -3.59 3.08 12.48
CA SER A 251 -3.63 3.79 11.19
C SER A 251 -4.93 4.57 10.98
N LYS A 252 -6.01 4.17 11.67
CA LYS A 252 -7.31 4.89 11.65
C LYS A 252 -7.44 5.97 12.72
N MET A 253 -6.48 6.11 13.64
CA MET A 253 -6.43 7.20 14.63
C MET A 253 -5.75 8.44 14.05
N ILE A 254 -6.40 9.02 13.03
CA ILE A 254 -5.88 10.11 12.18
C ILE A 254 -5.61 11.41 12.97
N PHE A 255 -6.23 11.57 14.15
CA PHE A 255 -6.07 12.76 15.00
C PHE A 255 -4.85 12.72 15.93
N GLN A 256 -4.13 11.59 15.99
CA GLN A 256 -2.86 11.47 16.73
C GLN A 256 -1.69 11.61 15.75
N PRO A 257 -0.75 12.56 15.96
CA PRO A 257 0.34 12.81 15.03
C PRO A 257 1.14 11.54 14.73
N GLN A 258 1.13 11.09 13.48
CA GLN A 258 2.03 10.04 12.99
C GLN A 258 3.24 10.72 12.35
N LYS A 259 4.38 10.73 13.04
CA LYS A 259 5.64 11.15 12.41
C LYS A 259 6.37 9.92 11.88
N GLY A 260 6.34 9.71 10.56
CA GLY A 260 7.23 8.77 9.89
C GLY A 260 6.94 7.28 10.14
N LEU A 261 5.70 6.90 10.41
CA LEU A 261 5.29 5.48 10.54
C LEU A 261 5.31 4.80 9.16
N GLN A 262 6.49 4.45 8.66
CA GLN A 262 6.63 3.55 7.51
C GLN A 262 6.68 2.11 8.03
N SER A 263 5.54 1.43 7.99
CA SER A 263 5.45 0.01 8.37
C SER A 263 5.19 -0.88 7.16
N TYR A 264 5.81 -2.06 7.21
CA TYR A 264 5.70 -3.09 6.19
C TYR A 264 4.78 -4.24 6.63
N ILE A 265 4.11 -4.10 7.78
CA ILE A 265 3.08 -5.01 8.29
C ILE A 265 1.97 -5.27 7.24
N PRO A 266 1.49 -4.28 6.46
CA PRO A 266 0.47 -4.53 5.44
C PRO A 266 0.89 -5.57 4.39
N CYS A 267 2.17 -5.63 4.03
CA CYS A 267 2.72 -6.59 3.07
C CYS A 267 2.65 -8.02 3.62
N VAL A 268 3.07 -8.21 4.87
CA VAL A 268 3.06 -9.50 5.57
C VAL A 268 1.62 -9.97 5.79
N ARG A 269 0.74 -9.05 6.21
CA ARG A 269 -0.69 -9.32 6.36
C ARG A 269 -1.31 -9.75 5.04
N ASP A 270 -1.13 -8.98 3.97
CA ASP A 270 -1.73 -9.26 2.66
C ASP A 270 -1.29 -10.64 2.14
N ALA A 271 0.00 -10.97 2.26
CA ALA A 271 0.50 -12.30 1.92
C ALA A 271 -0.17 -13.41 2.76
N ARG A 272 -0.26 -13.24 4.09
CA ARG A 272 -0.89 -14.22 5.00
C ARG A 272 -2.37 -14.40 4.68
N THR A 273 -3.12 -13.31 4.53
CA THR A 273 -4.55 -13.33 4.20
C THR A 273 -4.80 -14.07 2.89
N ARG A 274 -4.05 -13.73 1.83
CA ARG A 274 -4.16 -14.41 0.52
C ARG A 274 -3.83 -15.88 0.61
N TYR A 275 -2.75 -16.24 1.31
CA TYR A 275 -2.30 -17.62 1.46
C TYR A 275 -3.32 -18.50 2.21
N ARG A 276 -4.01 -17.91 3.20
CA ARG A 276 -4.98 -18.59 4.08
C ARG A 276 -6.40 -18.65 3.50
N ASP A 277 -6.84 -17.65 2.74
CA ASP A 277 -8.18 -17.61 2.15
C ASP A 277 -8.37 -18.71 1.09
N TYR A 278 -9.26 -19.67 1.34
CA TYR A 278 -9.50 -20.83 0.47
C TYR A 278 -9.99 -20.46 -0.94
N GLU A 279 -10.73 -19.35 -1.09
CA GLU A 279 -11.21 -18.90 -2.40
C GLU A 279 -10.12 -18.16 -3.20
N SER A 280 -9.41 -17.22 -2.55
CA SER A 280 -8.29 -16.50 -3.16
C SER A 280 -7.07 -17.41 -3.43
N ALA A 281 -6.88 -18.45 -2.62
CA ALA A 281 -5.78 -19.41 -2.71
C ALA A 281 -5.87 -20.35 -3.93
N ARG A 282 -6.95 -20.32 -4.71
CA ARG A 282 -7.09 -21.23 -5.87
C ARG A 282 -6.11 -20.92 -7.00
N ARG A 283 -5.54 -19.71 -7.10
CA ARG A 283 -4.53 -19.32 -8.11
C ARG A 283 -3.63 -18.15 -7.64
N LEU A 284 -2.78 -18.38 -6.63
CA LEU A 284 -1.73 -17.42 -6.26
C LEU A 284 -0.46 -17.71 -7.07
N ASP A 285 -0.38 -17.16 -8.29
CA ASP A 285 0.85 -17.23 -9.08
C ASP A 285 1.94 -16.28 -8.57
N LEU A 286 3.17 -16.48 -9.04
CA LEU A 286 4.33 -15.70 -8.61
C LEU A 286 4.17 -14.19 -8.86
N GLY A 287 3.48 -13.77 -9.93
CA GLY A 287 3.23 -12.36 -10.23
C GLY A 287 2.37 -11.71 -9.15
N ILE A 288 1.30 -12.38 -8.71
CA ILE A 288 0.44 -11.92 -7.62
C ILE A 288 1.24 -11.89 -6.30
N VAL A 289 1.98 -12.95 -6.00
CA VAL A 289 2.74 -13.03 -4.74
C VAL A 289 3.77 -11.91 -4.65
N LEU A 290 4.51 -11.63 -5.74
CA LEU A 290 5.53 -10.57 -5.77
C LEU A 290 4.97 -9.16 -5.47
N THR A 291 3.66 -8.93 -5.58
CA THR A 291 3.04 -7.65 -5.16
C THR A 291 3.07 -7.46 -3.65
N SER A 292 2.92 -8.53 -2.86
CA SER A 292 3.03 -8.49 -1.41
C SER A 292 4.48 -8.33 -0.95
N PHE A 293 5.46 -8.52 -1.83
CA PHE A 293 6.90 -8.35 -1.54
C PHE A 293 7.46 -6.99 -1.97
N SER A 294 6.64 -6.18 -2.65
CA SER A 294 7.03 -4.94 -3.32
C SER A 294 7.84 -3.97 -2.47
N TYR A 295 7.52 -3.87 -1.19
CA TYR A 295 8.17 -2.93 -0.29
C TYR A 295 9.22 -3.61 0.60
N SER A 296 9.31 -4.94 0.56
CA SER A 296 10.31 -5.67 1.34
C SER A 296 11.73 -5.41 0.83
N LYS A 297 12.67 -5.36 1.76
CA LYS A 297 14.11 -5.26 1.58
C LYS A 297 14.74 -6.64 1.70
N ALA A 298 15.67 -6.91 0.79
CA ALA A 298 16.49 -8.11 0.81
C ALA A 298 17.98 -7.75 0.80
N THR A 299 18.76 -8.37 1.68
CA THR A 299 20.23 -8.24 1.64
C THR A 299 20.80 -8.88 0.37
N ASN A 300 20.23 -10.01 -0.07
CA ASN A 300 20.50 -10.59 -1.38
C ASN A 300 19.33 -10.28 -2.31
N PRO A 301 19.52 -9.51 -3.41
CA PRO A 301 18.47 -9.18 -4.36
C PRO A 301 17.63 -10.36 -4.88
N ARG A 302 18.21 -11.56 -4.98
CA ARG A 302 17.53 -12.78 -5.45
C ARG A 302 16.40 -13.22 -4.51
N ASP A 303 16.50 -12.89 -3.24
CA ASP A 303 15.52 -13.28 -2.22
C ASP A 303 14.17 -12.59 -2.41
N CYS A 304 14.10 -11.48 -3.15
CA CYS A 304 12.83 -10.90 -3.59
C CYS A 304 11.99 -11.89 -4.40
N VAL A 305 12.63 -12.81 -5.13
CA VAL A 305 11.98 -13.91 -5.87
C VAL A 305 11.93 -15.17 -5.02
N TYR A 306 13.05 -15.60 -4.45
CA TYR A 306 13.14 -16.90 -3.78
C TYR A 306 12.25 -17.01 -2.54
N ALA A 307 12.09 -15.94 -1.76
CA ALA A 307 11.17 -15.92 -0.62
C ALA A 307 9.69 -15.94 -1.08
N ALA A 308 9.38 -15.41 -2.27
CA ALA A 308 8.02 -15.44 -2.81
C ALA A 308 7.59 -16.85 -3.26
N LEU A 309 8.53 -17.69 -3.72
CA LEU A 309 8.23 -19.03 -4.22
C LEU A 309 7.48 -19.91 -3.20
N GLY A 310 7.75 -19.75 -1.90
CA GLY A 310 7.07 -20.50 -0.86
C GLY A 310 5.56 -20.25 -0.81
N ILE A 311 5.09 -19.05 -1.18
CA ILE A 311 3.68 -18.66 -1.04
C ILE A 311 2.85 -19.03 -2.29
N VAL A 312 3.51 -19.34 -3.41
CA VAL A 312 2.83 -19.67 -4.68
C VAL A 312 1.96 -20.93 -4.53
N LYS A 313 0.71 -20.85 -5.00
CA LYS A 313 -0.30 -21.91 -4.85
C LYS A 313 -1.17 -22.09 -6.11
N PRO A 314 -1.23 -23.32 -6.69
CA PRO A 314 -0.44 -24.49 -6.33
C PRO A 314 1.04 -24.35 -6.70
N ARG A 315 1.94 -25.06 -6.00
CA ARG A 315 3.40 -25.05 -6.26
C ARG A 315 3.77 -25.41 -7.70
N SER A 316 2.91 -26.14 -8.42
CA SER A 316 3.09 -26.44 -9.83
C SER A 316 3.19 -25.17 -10.70
N LEU A 317 2.66 -24.04 -10.23
CA LEU A 317 2.75 -22.75 -10.91
C LEU A 317 4.15 -22.12 -10.85
N CYS A 318 5.12 -22.66 -10.10
CA CYS A 318 6.49 -22.13 -10.04
C CYS A 318 7.57 -23.22 -10.00
N ARG A 319 7.23 -24.44 -10.42
CA ARG A 319 8.13 -25.62 -10.33
C ARG A 319 9.46 -25.45 -11.09
N ASP A 320 9.47 -24.57 -12.10
CA ASP A 320 10.60 -24.36 -12.98
C ASP A 320 11.60 -23.31 -12.43
N ILE A 321 11.27 -22.62 -11.33
CA ILE A 321 12.14 -21.66 -10.65
C ILE A 321 12.59 -22.25 -9.32
N VAL A 322 13.89 -22.55 -9.21
CA VAL A 322 14.50 -23.11 -7.99
C VAL A 322 15.55 -22.14 -7.46
N PRO A 323 15.61 -21.91 -6.12
CA PRO A 323 16.65 -21.10 -5.51
C PRO A 323 18.07 -21.56 -5.87
N ASP A 324 18.76 -20.77 -6.69
CA ASP A 324 20.15 -20.95 -7.07
C ASP A 324 20.93 -19.64 -6.84
N TYR A 325 21.82 -19.65 -5.87
CA TYR A 325 22.62 -18.48 -5.50
C TYR A 325 23.88 -18.32 -6.35
N THR A 326 24.17 -19.26 -7.25
CA THR A 326 25.27 -19.17 -8.22
C THR A 326 24.91 -18.31 -9.43
N LYS A 327 23.63 -18.22 -9.80
CA LYS A 327 23.12 -17.36 -10.89
C LYS A 327 23.36 -15.89 -10.61
N GLU A 328 23.56 -15.05 -11.63
CA GLU A 328 23.55 -13.60 -11.43
C GLU A 328 22.13 -13.10 -11.13
N VAL A 329 22.01 -11.98 -10.41
CA VAL A 329 20.70 -11.38 -10.03
C VAL A 329 19.82 -11.15 -11.26
N LYS A 330 20.42 -10.65 -12.35
CA LYS A 330 19.73 -10.35 -13.60
C LYS A 330 19.08 -11.60 -14.23
N ASP A 331 19.69 -12.77 -14.07
CA ASP A 331 19.22 -14.02 -14.66
C ASP A 331 18.00 -14.52 -13.88
N VAL A 332 18.04 -14.41 -12.55
CA VAL A 332 16.89 -14.74 -11.68
C VAL A 332 15.68 -13.86 -11.99
N PHE A 333 15.89 -12.55 -12.18
CA PHE A 333 14.79 -11.63 -12.51
C PHE A 333 14.26 -11.87 -13.92
N TYR A 334 15.15 -12.17 -14.88
CA TYR A 334 14.77 -12.55 -16.24
C TYR A 334 13.92 -13.83 -16.25
N GLU A 335 14.37 -14.88 -15.59
CA GLU A 335 13.63 -16.15 -15.48
C GLU A 335 12.26 -15.96 -14.83
N ALA A 336 12.19 -15.19 -13.74
CA ALA A 336 10.93 -14.88 -13.08
C ALA A 336 9.97 -14.11 -14.01
N ALA A 337 10.46 -13.12 -14.74
CA ALA A 337 9.65 -12.35 -15.68
C ALA A 337 9.15 -13.21 -16.84
N CYS A 338 10.02 -14.02 -17.46
CA CYS A 338 9.66 -14.97 -18.51
C CYS A 338 8.54 -15.91 -18.04
N HIS A 339 8.74 -16.52 -16.88
CA HIS A 339 7.80 -17.46 -16.29
C HIS A 339 6.41 -16.83 -16.08
N ILE A 340 6.36 -15.63 -15.49
CA ILE A 340 5.11 -14.95 -15.17
C ILE A 340 4.37 -14.53 -16.44
N ILE A 341 5.07 -13.93 -17.42
CA ILE A 341 4.48 -13.50 -18.69
C ILE A 341 3.95 -14.71 -19.48
N LEU A 342 4.70 -15.81 -19.53
CA LEU A 342 4.29 -17.01 -20.26
C LEU A 342 3.13 -17.74 -19.58
N LEU A 343 3.06 -17.72 -18.25
CA LEU A 343 1.98 -18.33 -17.47
C LEU A 343 0.68 -17.50 -17.56
N ARG A 344 0.77 -16.19 -17.35
CA ARG A 344 -0.41 -15.31 -17.25
C ARG A 344 -0.90 -14.80 -18.60
N LYS A 345 -0.02 -14.75 -19.60
CA LYS A 345 -0.26 -14.08 -20.90
C LYS A 345 -0.68 -12.61 -20.72
N ASP A 346 -0.14 -11.95 -19.69
CA ASP A 346 -0.33 -10.54 -19.40
C ASP A 346 0.99 -9.92 -18.92
N LEU A 347 0.96 -8.59 -18.70
CA LEU A 347 2.09 -7.78 -18.27
C LEU A 347 1.77 -7.11 -16.92
N TYR A 348 1.01 -7.79 -16.07
CA TYR A 348 0.54 -7.27 -14.77
C TYR A 348 1.66 -6.73 -13.88
N LEU A 349 2.84 -7.36 -13.90
CA LEU A 349 3.98 -6.90 -13.11
C LEU A 349 4.47 -5.50 -13.51
N TRP A 350 4.26 -5.06 -14.75
CA TRP A 350 4.79 -3.79 -15.24
C TRP A 350 4.08 -2.57 -14.67
N SER A 351 2.85 -2.73 -14.14
CA SER A 351 2.14 -1.62 -13.49
C SER A 351 2.46 -1.50 -12.00
N SER A 352 3.20 -2.45 -11.43
CA SER A 352 3.49 -2.50 -9.98
C SER A 352 4.97 -2.54 -9.65
N LYS A 353 5.85 -2.55 -10.66
CA LYS A 353 7.30 -2.70 -10.50
C LYS A 353 8.07 -1.68 -11.34
N THR A 354 9.32 -1.48 -10.94
CA THR A 354 10.15 -0.38 -11.41
C THR A 354 10.75 -0.65 -12.79
N LEU A 355 10.58 0.32 -13.71
CA LEU A 355 11.05 0.26 -15.10
C LEU A 355 12.40 0.97 -15.30
N MET A 356 12.91 0.98 -16.54
CA MET A 356 14.27 1.39 -16.90
C MET A 356 14.78 2.66 -16.21
N SER A 357 13.95 3.67 -16.06
CA SER A 357 14.34 4.98 -15.51
C SER A 357 14.79 4.95 -14.05
N ARG A 358 14.31 3.97 -13.30
CA ARG A 358 14.53 3.84 -11.85
C ARG A 358 15.20 2.51 -11.52
N ARG A 359 15.98 1.88 -12.43
CA ARG A 359 16.63 0.57 -12.15
C ARG A 359 17.99 0.71 -11.49
N ALA A 360 18.25 -0.18 -10.54
CA ALA A 360 19.58 -0.37 -9.95
C ALA A 360 20.38 -1.46 -10.67
N THR A 361 19.75 -2.51 -11.20
CA THR A 361 20.45 -3.63 -11.86
C THR A 361 20.79 -3.31 -13.32
N PRO A 362 22.08 -3.22 -13.70
CA PRO A 362 22.46 -2.93 -15.07
C PRO A 362 22.22 -4.15 -16.00
N LYS A 363 21.98 -3.89 -17.29
CA LYS A 363 21.91 -4.89 -18.39
C LYS A 363 20.70 -5.85 -18.38
N LEU A 364 19.65 -5.55 -17.62
CA LEU A 364 18.35 -6.22 -17.78
C LEU A 364 17.69 -5.80 -19.11
N PRO A 365 17.00 -6.71 -19.83
CA PRO A 365 16.07 -6.33 -20.89
C PRO A 365 15.06 -5.28 -20.38
N SER A 366 14.68 -4.30 -21.21
CA SER A 366 13.83 -3.19 -20.73
C SER A 366 12.46 -3.63 -20.22
N TRP A 367 12.00 -4.80 -20.65
CA TRP A 367 10.73 -5.40 -20.24
C TRP A 367 10.81 -6.27 -18.98
N VAL A 368 12.01 -6.58 -18.47
CA VAL A 368 12.18 -7.36 -17.22
C VAL A 368 12.11 -6.42 -16.01
N PRO A 369 11.11 -6.54 -15.11
CA PRO A 369 10.97 -5.63 -13.98
C PRO A 369 12.16 -5.67 -13.01
N GLU A 370 12.49 -4.51 -12.42
CA GLU A 370 13.41 -4.44 -11.28
C GLU A 370 12.61 -4.74 -10.00
N LEU A 371 13.04 -5.76 -9.25
CA LEU A 371 12.29 -6.28 -8.09
C LEU A 371 12.86 -5.80 -6.74
N THR A 372 14.03 -5.17 -6.73
CA THR A 372 14.68 -4.69 -5.50
C THR A 372 14.23 -3.31 -5.02
N MET A 373 13.49 -2.58 -5.86
CA MET A 373 13.06 -1.22 -5.59
C MET A 373 11.58 -1.17 -5.29
N ALA A 374 11.20 -0.21 -4.44
CA ALA A 374 9.80 0.05 -4.15
C ALA A 374 9.03 0.35 -5.45
N PRO A 375 7.74 -0.03 -5.54
CA PRO A 375 6.89 0.32 -6.67
C PRO A 375 6.85 1.82 -6.90
N CYS A 376 6.55 2.20 -8.14
CA CYS A 376 6.03 3.52 -8.40
C CYS A 376 4.52 3.52 -8.11
N GLU A 377 4.10 4.30 -7.11
CA GLU A 377 2.70 4.32 -6.64
C GLU A 377 1.73 4.83 -7.73
N GLU A 378 2.17 5.79 -8.55
CA GLU A 378 1.36 6.41 -9.62
C GLU A 378 0.85 5.38 -10.63
N ALA A 379 1.68 4.40 -11.02
CA ALA A 379 1.27 3.35 -11.97
C ALA A 379 0.15 2.46 -11.42
N ILE A 380 0.18 2.15 -10.12
CA ILE A 380 -0.78 1.26 -9.47
C ILE A 380 -2.13 1.98 -9.31
N GLU A 381 -2.12 3.28 -9.03
CA GLU A 381 -3.35 4.08 -8.87
C GLU A 381 -4.23 4.06 -10.13
N PHE A 382 -3.61 4.01 -11.31
CA PHE A 382 -4.34 4.03 -12.58
C PHE A 382 -4.49 2.66 -13.26
N ALA A 383 -3.86 1.62 -12.73
CA ALA A 383 -3.92 0.28 -13.29
C ALA A 383 -5.35 -0.30 -13.20
N THR A 384 -5.94 -0.66 -14.34
CA THR A 384 -7.28 -1.27 -14.36
C THR A 384 -7.31 -2.60 -15.10
N LEU A 385 -8.11 -3.55 -14.58
CA LEU A 385 -8.34 -4.82 -15.24
C LEU A 385 -9.08 -4.62 -16.58
N GLU A 386 -9.96 -3.62 -16.66
CA GLU A 386 -10.60 -3.24 -17.92
C GLU A 386 -9.59 -2.83 -18.99
N PHE A 387 -8.61 -1.97 -18.65
CA PHE A 387 -7.61 -1.53 -19.61
C PHE A 387 -6.72 -2.69 -20.09
N SER A 388 -6.34 -3.61 -19.19
CA SER A 388 -5.56 -4.81 -19.57
C SER A 388 -6.24 -5.71 -20.60
N ARG A 389 -7.57 -5.59 -20.74
CA ARG A 389 -8.39 -6.35 -21.70
C ARG A 389 -8.63 -5.60 -23.01
N CYS A 390 -8.22 -4.34 -23.13
CA CYS A 390 -8.33 -3.57 -24.37
C CYS A 390 -7.65 -4.26 -25.55
N LEU A 391 -6.54 -4.94 -25.27
CA LEU A 391 -5.74 -5.62 -26.27
C LEU A 391 -5.14 -6.91 -25.71
N SER A 392 -5.23 -7.98 -26.49
CA SER A 392 -4.59 -9.26 -26.17
C SER A 392 -3.08 -9.11 -26.19
N CYS A 393 -2.38 -9.69 -25.21
CA CYS A 393 -0.91 -9.58 -25.12
C CYS A 393 -0.18 -10.40 -26.19
N ASN A 394 -0.64 -11.63 -26.42
CA ASN A 394 0.00 -12.64 -27.28
C ASN A 394 1.54 -12.67 -27.17
N PRO A 395 2.11 -12.80 -25.94
CA PRO A 395 3.54 -12.60 -25.73
C PRO A 395 4.35 -13.76 -26.32
N PHE A 396 5.44 -13.41 -27.00
CA PHE A 396 6.49 -14.33 -27.45
C PHE A 396 7.84 -13.79 -26.99
N ILE A 397 8.69 -14.66 -26.45
CA ILE A 397 10.02 -14.27 -25.94
C ILE A 397 11.09 -15.02 -26.75
N ASP A 398 12.02 -14.29 -27.33
CA ASP A 398 13.20 -14.83 -28.00
C ASP A 398 14.47 -14.15 -27.46
N GLY A 399 15.19 -14.89 -26.61
CA GLY A 399 16.33 -14.36 -25.87
C GLY A 399 15.95 -13.09 -25.09
N LYS A 400 16.55 -11.95 -25.44
CA LYS A 400 16.29 -10.66 -24.78
C LYS A 400 15.11 -9.89 -25.36
N TYR A 401 14.45 -10.40 -26.39
CA TYR A 401 13.35 -9.73 -27.05
C TYR A 401 12.01 -10.27 -26.56
N LEU A 402 11.10 -9.36 -26.23
CA LEU A 402 9.70 -9.63 -25.97
C LEU A 402 8.87 -9.03 -27.11
N PHE A 403 8.07 -9.88 -27.74
CA PHE A 403 7.15 -9.51 -28.80
C PHE A 403 5.74 -9.55 -28.25
N VAL A 404 5.04 -8.43 -28.36
CA VAL A 404 3.66 -8.25 -27.86
C VAL A 404 2.85 -7.48 -28.87
N ASP A 405 1.55 -7.74 -28.90
CA ASP A 405 0.66 -6.92 -29.70
C ASP A 405 0.47 -5.57 -29.00
N GLY A 406 0.39 -4.50 -29.77
CA GLY A 406 0.26 -3.14 -29.24
C GLY A 406 -0.27 -2.14 -30.26
N HIS A 407 -0.54 -0.93 -29.79
CA HIS A 407 -0.85 0.22 -30.63
C HIS A 407 0.09 1.36 -30.27
N LEU A 408 0.87 1.85 -31.24
CA LEU A 408 1.67 3.05 -31.08
C LEU A 408 0.75 4.27 -31.15
N LEU A 409 0.40 4.82 -29.99
CA LEU A 409 -0.57 5.90 -29.86
C LEU A 409 -0.05 7.14 -30.58
N ASP A 410 1.06 7.69 -30.08
CA ASP A 410 1.64 8.90 -30.63
C ASP A 410 3.03 9.26 -30.06
N GLU A 411 3.73 10.17 -30.72
CA GLU A 411 5.02 10.71 -30.27
C GLU A 411 4.85 11.91 -29.33
N ILE A 412 5.63 11.94 -28.25
CA ILE A 412 5.72 13.05 -27.31
C ILE A 412 6.34 14.27 -28.01
N ASP A 413 5.56 15.35 -28.09
CA ASP A 413 5.93 16.60 -28.75
C ASP A 413 6.50 17.62 -27.77
N THR A 414 5.83 17.82 -26.64
CA THR A 414 6.20 18.85 -25.66
C THR A 414 6.13 18.29 -24.25
N ILE A 415 7.09 18.67 -23.40
CA ILE A 415 7.14 18.29 -21.98
C ILE A 415 7.02 19.56 -21.14
N TYR A 416 6.16 19.51 -20.12
CA TYR A 416 5.94 20.61 -19.19
C TYR A 416 6.40 20.21 -17.79
N PRO A 417 7.52 20.78 -17.29
CA PRO A 417 7.91 20.60 -15.90
C PRO A 417 7.00 21.41 -14.99
N ILE A 418 6.65 20.86 -13.84
CA ILE A 418 5.93 21.57 -12.77
C ILE A 418 6.87 21.63 -11.58
N LYS A 419 7.14 22.84 -11.09
CA LYS A 419 8.02 23.09 -9.95
C LYS A 419 7.34 23.95 -8.88
N ASP A 420 6.38 24.79 -9.29
CA ASP A 420 5.58 25.68 -8.44
C ASP A 420 4.08 25.55 -8.77
N PRO A 421 3.17 25.78 -7.80
CA PRO A 421 1.73 25.86 -8.06
C PRO A 421 1.35 26.79 -9.23
N LYS A 422 2.11 27.86 -9.46
CA LYS A 422 1.92 28.75 -10.61
C LYS A 422 2.15 28.06 -11.95
N ASP A 423 3.03 27.07 -12.01
CA ASP A 423 3.30 26.30 -13.23
C ASP A 423 2.09 25.45 -13.63
N VAL A 424 1.27 25.01 -12.67
CA VAL A 424 0.01 24.28 -12.93
C VAL A 424 -1.03 25.19 -13.60
N LEU A 425 -1.09 26.45 -13.17
CA LEU A 425 -1.96 27.48 -13.79
C LEU A 425 -1.41 27.91 -15.16
N GLU A 426 -0.09 27.99 -15.32
CA GLU A 426 0.53 28.30 -16.61
C GLU A 426 0.38 27.14 -17.60
N LEU A 427 0.38 25.89 -17.12
CA LEU A 427 0.15 24.69 -17.91
C LEU A 427 -1.21 24.73 -18.61
N SER A 428 -2.28 25.16 -17.93
CA SER A 428 -3.61 25.24 -18.54
C SER A 428 -3.67 26.27 -19.67
N VAL A 429 -3.02 27.43 -19.48
CA VAL A 429 -2.89 28.47 -20.52
C VAL A 429 -2.06 27.98 -21.70
N ARG A 430 -0.89 27.40 -21.44
CA ARG A 430 0.01 26.87 -22.48
C ARG A 430 -0.62 25.70 -23.25
N LEU A 431 -1.40 24.85 -22.58
CA LEU A 431 -2.14 23.76 -23.22
C LEU A 431 -3.22 24.32 -24.16
N GLU A 432 -3.96 25.34 -23.72
CA GLU A 432 -4.97 25.99 -24.55
C GLU A 432 -4.35 26.72 -25.76
N GLU A 433 -3.23 27.42 -25.58
CA GLU A 433 -2.47 28.03 -26.68
C GLU A 433 -1.92 26.97 -27.65
N TRP A 434 -1.38 25.87 -27.13
CA TRP A 434 -0.89 24.75 -27.93
C TRP A 434 -2.00 24.12 -28.78
N LEU A 435 -3.20 23.99 -28.21
CA LEU A 435 -4.40 23.48 -28.87
C LEU A 435 -4.95 24.46 -29.92
N LYS A 436 -5.07 25.76 -29.57
CA LYS A 436 -5.49 26.85 -30.47
C LYS A 436 -4.58 26.98 -31.68
N ASN A 437 -3.26 26.93 -31.49
CA ASN A 437 -2.28 27.06 -32.56
C ASN A 437 -2.27 25.88 -33.54
N ARG A 438 -2.97 24.78 -33.22
CA ARG A 438 -3.04 23.56 -34.04
C ARG A 438 -4.47 23.19 -34.46
N ASP A 439 -5.42 24.13 -34.29
CA ASP A 439 -6.85 23.95 -34.59
C ASP A 439 -7.47 22.72 -33.91
N LYS A 440 -7.14 22.53 -32.63
CA LYS A 440 -7.63 21.42 -31.79
C LYS A 440 -8.38 21.96 -30.57
N THR A 441 -9.36 21.21 -30.10
CA THR A 441 -10.03 21.49 -28.80
C THR A 441 -9.55 20.50 -27.74
N MET A 442 -9.68 20.87 -26.46
CA MET A 442 -9.58 19.90 -25.37
C MET A 442 -10.53 18.75 -25.68
N PHE A 443 -9.98 17.54 -25.68
CA PHE A 443 -10.67 16.30 -26.03
C PHE A 443 -10.90 16.01 -27.53
N SER A 444 -10.51 16.88 -28.47
CA SER A 444 -10.64 16.62 -29.93
C SER A 444 -9.96 15.33 -30.39
N ALA A 445 -8.84 14.96 -29.75
CA ALA A 445 -8.13 13.70 -30.00
C ALA A 445 -8.94 12.43 -29.65
N TYR A 446 -10.00 12.55 -28.85
CA TYR A 446 -10.80 11.43 -28.37
C TYR A 446 -12.13 11.24 -29.11
N TYR A 447 -12.66 12.27 -29.78
CA TYR A 447 -14.03 12.27 -30.28
C TYR A 447 -14.18 12.31 -31.81
N GLY A 448 -13.16 12.74 -32.56
CA GLY A 448 -13.34 12.99 -34.00
C GLY A 448 -14.28 14.18 -34.27
N ASP A 449 -13.91 15.00 -35.24
CA ASP A 449 -14.58 16.23 -35.74
C ASP A 449 -15.22 17.20 -34.69
N PRO A 450 -14.67 18.42 -34.49
CA PRO A 450 -15.07 19.38 -33.44
C PRO A 450 -16.49 19.97 -33.49
N GLN A 451 -17.35 19.63 -34.47
CA GLN A 451 -18.58 20.40 -34.71
C GLN A 451 -19.72 20.23 -33.68
N ASN A 452 -19.56 19.42 -32.62
CA ASN A 452 -20.66 19.12 -31.68
C ASN A 452 -20.49 19.65 -30.23
N LEU A 453 -19.53 20.53 -29.94
CA LEU A 453 -19.25 20.98 -28.56
C LEU A 453 -19.17 22.51 -28.36
N THR A 454 -19.96 23.29 -29.09
CA THR A 454 -20.13 24.72 -28.78
C THR A 454 -21.39 24.97 -27.97
N GLY A 455 -21.23 25.36 -26.71
CA GLY A 455 -22.35 25.82 -25.89
C GLY A 455 -21.96 26.37 -24.53
N GLN A 456 -21.70 27.68 -24.50
CA GLN A 456 -21.81 28.62 -23.36
C GLN A 456 -20.52 29.02 -22.60
N THR A 457 -20.07 30.23 -22.93
CA THR A 457 -19.20 31.14 -22.15
C THR A 457 -20.04 32.00 -21.20
N ILE A 458 -19.55 32.28 -19.98
CA ILE A 458 -20.10 33.32 -19.07
C ILE A 458 -18.96 34.28 -18.64
N PRO A 459 -19.18 35.61 -18.56
CA PRO A 459 -18.13 36.59 -18.24
C PRO A 459 -18.05 36.97 -16.74
N CYS A 460 -16.86 37.45 -16.34
CA CYS A 460 -16.46 37.83 -14.97
C CYS A 460 -16.33 39.37 -14.83
N SER A 461 -16.67 39.95 -13.67
CA SER A 461 -16.30 41.32 -13.30
C SER A 461 -16.10 41.49 -11.79
N ALA A 462 -15.05 42.24 -11.40
CA ALA A 462 -14.52 42.38 -10.05
C ALA A 462 -15.02 43.62 -9.27
N ALA A 463 -15.04 43.56 -7.92
CA ALA A 463 -14.26 44.42 -6.99
C ALA A 463 -14.86 44.61 -5.56
N SER A 464 -13.95 44.56 -4.58
CA SER A 464 -13.82 45.25 -3.26
C SER A 464 -14.79 45.03 -2.06
N SER A 465 -14.19 44.44 -1.02
CA SER A 465 -14.16 44.70 0.45
C SER A 465 -15.44 44.96 1.28
N ASP A 466 -15.41 44.31 2.47
CA ASP A 466 -16.21 44.47 3.69
C ASP A 466 -17.61 43.86 3.75
N ARG A 467 -17.74 42.62 3.26
CA ARG A 467 -18.99 41.83 3.26
C ARG A 467 -18.88 40.36 3.69
N LEU A 468 -17.80 39.98 4.39
CA LEU A 468 -17.43 38.58 4.64
C LEU A 468 -18.43 37.75 5.49
N ARG A 469 -19.47 38.36 6.07
CA ARG A 469 -20.46 37.65 6.91
C ARG A 469 -21.77 37.30 6.19
N GLU A 470 -22.22 38.16 5.29
CA GLU A 470 -23.39 37.91 4.42
C GLU A 470 -22.99 37.14 3.15
N GLU A 471 -21.73 37.25 2.73
CA GLU A 471 -21.16 36.46 1.62
C GLU A 471 -21.12 34.96 1.92
N ILE A 472 -20.80 34.50 3.13
CA ILE A 472 -20.73 33.05 3.41
C ILE A 472 -22.12 32.39 3.26
N LYS A 473 -23.18 33.05 3.71
CA LYS A 473 -24.56 32.57 3.53
C LYS A 473 -25.00 32.65 2.08
N SER A 474 -24.64 33.72 1.38
CA SER A 474 -24.96 33.93 -0.04
C SER A 474 -24.16 33.00 -0.95
N GLU A 475 -22.89 32.73 -0.69
CA GLU A 475 -21.97 31.87 -1.45
C GLU A 475 -22.30 30.40 -1.22
N VAL A 476 -22.61 29.96 0.01
CA VAL A 476 -23.12 28.59 0.25
C VAL A 476 -24.49 28.41 -0.40
N SER A 477 -25.37 29.41 -0.35
CA SER A 477 -26.66 29.37 -1.05
C SER A 477 -26.51 29.50 -2.58
N GLN A 478 -25.48 30.17 -3.09
CA GLN A 478 -25.13 30.25 -4.52
C GLN A 478 -24.49 28.95 -5.02
N LEU A 479 -23.57 28.34 -4.27
CA LEU A 479 -23.05 26.99 -4.55
C LEU A 479 -24.21 25.98 -4.55
N LEU A 480 -25.07 25.99 -3.53
CA LEU A 480 -26.22 25.07 -3.46
C LEU A 480 -27.32 25.35 -4.50
N SER A 481 -27.43 26.59 -5.01
CA SER A 481 -28.37 26.92 -6.09
C SER A 481 -27.79 26.71 -7.50
N ARG A 482 -26.46 26.81 -7.68
CA ARG A 482 -25.72 26.47 -8.91
C ARG A 482 -25.51 24.96 -9.07
N PHE A 483 -25.38 24.21 -7.97
CA PHE A 483 -25.11 22.77 -7.97
C PHE A 483 -26.27 21.98 -7.35
N ARG A 484 -27.37 21.79 -8.11
CA ARG A 484 -28.59 21.10 -7.64
C ARG A 484 -28.41 19.60 -7.38
N ASP A 485 -27.26 19.03 -7.75
CA ASP A 485 -27.00 17.59 -7.72
C ASP A 485 -26.16 17.15 -6.51
N VAL A 486 -25.87 18.08 -5.58
CA VAL A 486 -25.12 17.81 -4.35
C VAL A 486 -25.96 16.91 -3.43
N PRO A 487 -25.42 15.77 -2.93
CA PRO A 487 -26.16 14.87 -2.06
C PRO A 487 -26.77 15.61 -0.85
N PRO A 488 -28.03 15.34 -0.47
CA PRO A 488 -28.73 16.07 0.59
C PRO A 488 -27.96 16.14 1.92
N ILE A 489 -27.19 15.08 2.23
CA ILE A 489 -26.34 15.02 3.42
C ILE A 489 -25.20 16.05 3.39
N ILE A 490 -24.59 16.27 2.22
CA ILE A 490 -23.53 17.27 2.01
C ILE A 490 -24.13 18.67 2.05
N ALA A 491 -25.27 18.88 1.39
CA ALA A 491 -25.99 20.15 1.45
C ALA A 491 -26.44 20.51 2.89
N SER A 492 -26.70 19.50 3.73
CA SER A 492 -27.00 19.66 5.16
C SER A 492 -25.76 20.03 5.97
N ILE A 493 -24.63 19.34 5.75
CA ILE A 493 -23.34 19.63 6.40
C ILE A 493 -22.87 21.06 6.08
N LEU A 494 -22.97 21.48 4.80
CA LEU A 494 -22.63 22.84 4.35
C LEU A 494 -23.50 23.91 5.02
N ARG A 495 -24.80 23.64 5.18
CA ARG A 495 -25.73 24.53 5.89
C ARG A 495 -25.44 24.60 7.39
N ASN A 496 -25.05 23.49 8.01
CA ASN A 496 -24.74 23.42 9.44
C ASN A 496 -23.41 24.13 9.79
N LEU A 497 -22.39 24.05 8.95
CA LEU A 497 -21.11 24.78 9.14
C LEU A 497 -21.28 26.32 9.05
N ALA A 498 -22.33 26.79 8.35
CA ALA A 498 -22.67 28.21 8.22
C ALA A 498 -23.44 28.77 9.43
N LEU A 499 -23.95 27.91 10.32
CA LEU A 499 -24.64 28.30 11.54
C LEU A 499 -23.66 28.36 12.71
N LYS A 500 -23.83 29.35 13.59
CA LYS A 500 -22.95 29.58 14.75
C LYS A 500 -23.00 28.34 15.67
N PRO A 501 -21.88 27.69 16.04
CA PRO A 501 -21.92 26.63 17.05
C PRO A 501 -22.23 27.25 18.41
N ARG A 502 -23.33 26.82 19.04
CA ARG A 502 -23.52 27.00 20.48
C ARG A 502 -22.87 25.80 21.18
N HIS A 503 -21.63 25.98 21.61
CA HIS A 503 -20.84 25.12 22.52
C HIS A 503 -20.72 23.61 22.20
N SER A 504 -19.47 23.13 22.35
CA SER A 504 -18.93 21.76 22.22
C SER A 504 -18.60 21.27 20.78
N ASP A 505 -17.29 21.03 20.60
CA ASP A 505 -16.55 20.73 19.36
C ASP A 505 -16.87 19.38 18.68
N GLU A 506 -17.72 18.53 19.27
CA GLU A 506 -17.96 17.17 18.76
C GLU A 506 -18.82 17.12 17.48
N SER A 507 -19.82 18.00 17.34
CA SER A 507 -20.71 17.98 16.17
C SER A 507 -20.02 18.45 14.88
N ILE A 508 -19.07 19.38 14.98
CA ILE A 508 -18.30 19.87 13.83
C ILE A 508 -17.35 18.77 13.37
N GLN A 509 -16.68 18.12 14.32
CA GLN A 509 -15.77 17.02 14.02
C GLN A 509 -16.49 15.81 13.44
N LEU A 510 -17.66 15.41 13.99
CA LEU A 510 -18.49 14.34 13.44
C LEU A 510 -19.01 14.66 12.03
N ASN A 511 -19.36 15.93 11.77
CA ASN A 511 -19.77 16.38 10.44
C ASN A 511 -18.60 16.43 9.45
N ILE A 512 -17.38 16.74 9.91
CA ILE A 512 -16.15 16.67 9.11
C ILE A 512 -15.78 15.21 8.85
N GLU A 513 -15.92 14.31 9.82
CA GLU A 513 -15.71 12.88 9.67
C GLU A 513 -16.74 12.25 8.72
N ALA A 514 -18.00 12.66 8.80
CA ALA A 514 -19.05 12.24 7.88
C ALA A 514 -18.83 12.80 6.47
N LEU A 515 -18.44 14.08 6.35
CA LEU A 515 -18.05 14.70 5.09
C LEU A 515 -16.85 13.96 4.48
N TRP A 516 -15.82 13.69 5.29
CA TRP A 516 -14.61 13.01 4.87
C TRP A 516 -14.87 11.54 4.53
N SER A 517 -15.72 10.84 5.27
CA SER A 517 -16.14 9.47 4.96
C SER A 517 -17.00 9.41 3.70
N ALA A 518 -17.87 10.40 3.47
CA ALA A 518 -18.65 10.51 2.24
C ALA A 518 -17.77 10.86 1.04
N LEU A 519 -16.84 11.81 1.18
CA LEU A 519 -15.84 12.16 0.17
C LEU A 519 -14.97 10.94 -0.14
N THR A 520 -14.36 10.33 0.87
CA THR A 520 -13.54 9.12 0.75
C THR A 520 -14.33 7.99 0.11
N ALA A 521 -15.57 7.71 0.52
CA ALA A 521 -16.39 6.65 -0.09
C ALA A 521 -16.80 6.97 -1.54
N VAL A 522 -17.00 8.24 -1.90
CA VAL A 522 -17.30 8.66 -3.27
C VAL A 522 -16.04 8.61 -4.15
N PHE A 523 -14.87 8.97 -3.61
CA PHE A 523 -13.57 8.88 -4.30
C PHE A 523 -13.09 7.41 -4.41
N TYR A 524 -13.24 6.59 -3.38
CA TYR A 524 -12.86 5.17 -3.37
C TYR A 524 -13.87 4.24 -4.06
N ARG A 525 -15.15 4.61 -4.18
CA ARG A 525 -16.08 3.93 -5.09
C ARG A 525 -15.71 4.31 -6.52
N ARG A 526 -14.68 3.60 -7.02
CA ARG A 526 -14.22 3.53 -8.42
C ARG A 526 -15.24 4.12 -9.37
N THR A 527 -14.93 5.31 -9.86
CA THR A 527 -15.73 6.16 -10.71
C THR A 527 -16.25 5.40 -11.93
N LYS A 528 -17.47 4.87 -11.80
CA LYS A 528 -18.31 4.57 -12.98
C LYS A 528 -18.66 5.91 -13.64
N LEU A 529 -17.79 6.37 -14.54
CA LEU A 529 -18.02 7.40 -15.57
C LEU A 529 -18.35 8.83 -15.04
N PRO A 530 -18.28 9.89 -15.90
CA PRO A 530 -18.06 11.26 -15.48
C PRO A 530 -19.35 11.83 -14.90
N LYS A 531 -19.42 12.00 -13.58
CA LYS A 531 -20.52 12.74 -12.95
C LYS A 531 -20.02 14.06 -12.36
N PRO A 532 -20.71 15.19 -12.61
CA PRO A 532 -20.41 16.51 -12.04
C PRO A 532 -20.33 16.54 -10.50
N VAL A 533 -20.90 15.54 -9.82
CA VAL A 533 -21.04 15.52 -8.35
C VAL A 533 -19.69 15.43 -7.62
N GLY A 534 -18.77 14.55 -8.06
CA GLY A 534 -17.43 14.45 -7.44
C GLY A 534 -16.59 15.72 -7.65
N TYR A 535 -16.79 16.36 -8.80
CA TYR A 535 -16.21 17.64 -9.18
C TYR A 535 -16.70 18.80 -8.29
N HIS A 536 -18.02 18.94 -8.09
CA HIS A 536 -18.59 19.97 -7.22
C HIS A 536 -18.22 19.77 -5.75
N LEU A 537 -18.07 18.52 -5.31
CA LEU A 537 -17.61 18.15 -3.97
C LEU A 537 -16.14 18.55 -3.72
N PHE A 538 -15.28 18.39 -4.72
CA PHE A 538 -13.88 18.80 -4.65
C PHE A 538 -13.73 20.33 -4.57
N LEU A 539 -14.45 21.08 -5.40
CA LEU A 539 -14.47 22.55 -5.33
C LEU A 539 -15.00 23.06 -3.99
N ALA A 540 -16.06 22.43 -3.46
CA ALA A 540 -16.57 22.75 -2.14
C ALA A 540 -15.52 22.49 -1.05
N ALA A 541 -14.77 21.39 -1.14
CA ALA A 541 -13.69 21.09 -0.20
C ALA A 541 -12.55 22.13 -0.26
N LEU A 542 -12.08 22.50 -1.46
CA LEU A 542 -11.04 23.53 -1.62
C LEU A 542 -11.42 24.86 -0.97
N TYR A 543 -12.70 25.23 -1.05
CA TYR A 543 -13.21 26.46 -0.47
C TYR A 543 -13.39 26.37 1.07
N ILE A 544 -13.71 25.20 1.62
CA ILE A 544 -14.04 25.02 3.05
C ILE A 544 -12.79 24.79 3.91
N LEU A 545 -11.85 23.95 3.45
CA LEU A 545 -10.72 23.48 4.27
C LEU A 545 -9.83 24.62 4.79
N PRO A 546 -9.45 25.65 4.00
CA PRO A 546 -8.66 26.78 4.49
C PRO A 546 -9.40 27.59 5.58
N ARG A 547 -10.72 27.71 5.47
CA ARG A 547 -11.55 28.46 6.43
C ARG A 547 -11.76 27.72 7.75
N LEU A 548 -11.69 26.38 7.74
CA LEU A 548 -11.67 25.56 8.95
C LEU A 548 -10.33 25.64 9.67
N ALA A 549 -9.21 25.65 8.93
CA ALA A 549 -7.87 25.82 9.49
C ALA A 549 -7.70 27.18 10.19
N LEU A 550 -8.23 28.26 9.63
CA LEU A 550 -8.27 29.59 10.26
C LEU A 550 -9.02 29.61 11.61
N ARG A 551 -9.90 28.64 11.85
CA ARG A 551 -10.67 28.49 13.10
C ARG A 551 -10.02 27.51 14.09
N ARG A 552 -8.78 27.08 13.85
CA ARG A 552 -8.05 26.06 14.63
C ARG A 552 -8.77 24.71 14.72
N VAL A 553 -9.71 24.45 13.81
CA VAL A 553 -10.32 23.13 13.66
C VAL A 553 -9.28 22.25 12.97
N ASN A 554 -8.97 21.10 13.55
CA ASN A 554 -7.96 20.19 13.03
C ASN A 554 -8.53 19.50 11.77
N VAL A 555 -8.09 19.94 10.60
CA VAL A 555 -8.54 19.41 9.31
C VAL A 555 -7.65 18.23 8.92
N PRO A 556 -8.20 17.09 8.45
CA PRO A 556 -7.38 16.00 7.92
C PRO A 556 -6.41 16.51 6.87
N LYS A 557 -5.14 16.08 6.94
CA LYS A 557 -4.07 16.42 5.98
C LYS A 557 -4.16 15.64 4.66
N GLY A 558 -5.36 15.31 4.19
CA GLY A 558 -5.58 14.78 2.85
C GLY A 558 -6.57 15.67 2.11
N LEU A 559 -6.23 16.15 0.92
CA LEU A 559 -7.21 16.15 -0.18
C LEU A 559 -7.14 14.76 -0.84
N PRO A 560 -8.06 14.39 -1.75
CA PRO A 560 -7.91 13.17 -2.52
C PRO A 560 -6.49 13.10 -3.11
N LYS A 561 -5.80 11.99 -2.84
CA LYS A 561 -4.55 11.67 -3.52
C LYS A 561 -4.88 11.45 -4.99
N GLY A 562 -4.17 12.16 -5.86
CA GLY A 562 -4.43 12.16 -7.30
C GLY A 562 -4.23 13.55 -7.90
N PHE A 563 -3.14 13.73 -8.63
CA PHE A 563 -2.82 14.98 -9.33
C PHE A 563 -3.84 15.31 -10.45
N ASN A 564 -4.58 14.31 -10.95
CA ASN A 564 -5.60 14.48 -11.98
C ASN A 564 -6.79 15.32 -11.52
N GLU A 565 -7.23 15.16 -10.28
CA GLU A 565 -8.28 15.97 -9.65
C GLU A 565 -7.86 17.44 -9.57
N TRP A 566 -6.58 17.69 -9.35
CA TRP A 566 -5.98 19.03 -9.26
C TRP A 566 -5.73 19.68 -10.62
N ILE A 567 -5.36 18.92 -11.66
CA ILE A 567 -5.30 19.41 -13.05
C ILE A 567 -6.68 19.72 -13.58
N MET A 568 -7.66 18.85 -13.32
CA MET A 568 -9.06 19.13 -13.63
C MET A 568 -9.52 20.38 -12.89
N ALA A 569 -9.13 20.55 -11.62
CA ALA A 569 -9.39 21.79 -10.90
C ALA A 569 -8.68 22.99 -11.54
N ALA A 570 -7.42 22.91 -11.94
CA ALA A 570 -6.69 24.01 -12.58
C ALA A 570 -7.28 24.39 -13.96
N ILE A 571 -7.72 23.41 -14.74
CA ILE A 571 -8.46 23.58 -16.00
C ILE A 571 -9.81 24.26 -15.74
N ILE A 572 -10.46 23.97 -14.62
CA ILE A 572 -11.74 24.58 -14.26
C ILE A 572 -11.54 25.99 -13.68
N LEU A 573 -10.49 26.19 -12.88
CA LEU A 573 -10.08 27.49 -12.33
C LEU A 573 -9.68 28.49 -13.43
N TYR A 574 -9.32 28.00 -14.62
CA TYR A 574 -9.19 28.81 -15.83
C TYR A 574 -10.51 29.52 -16.20
N TYR A 575 -11.64 28.83 -16.07
CA TYR A 575 -12.99 29.35 -16.32
C TYR A 575 -13.59 30.06 -15.08
N GLU A 576 -13.11 29.76 -13.87
CA GLU A 576 -13.61 30.29 -12.59
C GLU A 576 -12.47 30.98 -11.79
N LYS A 577 -11.98 32.11 -12.33
CA LYS A 577 -10.75 32.81 -11.87
C LYS A 577 -10.78 33.26 -10.40
N GLU A 578 -11.96 33.39 -9.80
CA GLU A 578 -12.15 33.85 -8.41
C GLU A 578 -11.62 32.85 -7.37
N LEU A 579 -11.49 31.57 -7.73
CA LEU A 579 -11.04 30.50 -6.83
C LEU A 579 -9.51 30.25 -6.87
N ILE A 580 -8.78 30.92 -7.76
CA ILE A 580 -7.32 30.76 -7.94
C ILE A 580 -6.52 31.06 -6.64
N PRO A 581 -6.79 32.13 -5.88
CA PRO A 581 -6.03 32.41 -4.65
C PRO A 581 -6.15 31.32 -3.59
N ILE A 582 -7.35 30.73 -3.46
CA ILE A 582 -7.68 29.66 -2.51
C ILE A 582 -6.93 28.38 -2.88
N PHE A 583 -6.88 28.04 -4.17
CA PHE A 583 -6.11 26.92 -4.68
C PHE A 583 -4.61 27.05 -4.36
N ILE A 584 -4.02 28.23 -4.58
CA ILE A 584 -2.59 28.46 -4.31
C ILE A 584 -2.26 28.33 -2.82
N GLU A 585 -3.12 28.86 -1.93
CA GLU A 585 -2.94 28.74 -0.49
C GLU A 585 -3.03 27.28 -0.01
N HIS A 586 -3.99 26.53 -0.53
CA HIS A 586 -4.14 25.11 -0.20
C HIS A 586 -2.95 24.27 -0.69
N PHE A 587 -2.51 24.52 -1.93
CA PHE A 587 -1.36 23.85 -2.53
C PHE A 587 -0.09 24.03 -1.68
N ARG A 588 0.14 25.25 -1.14
CA ARG A 588 1.34 25.57 -0.35
C ARG A 588 1.35 25.00 1.05
N THR A 589 0.19 24.67 1.60
CA THR A 589 0.05 24.20 2.99
C THR A 589 0.15 22.68 3.13
N TYR A 590 0.26 21.96 2.01
CA TYR A 590 0.29 20.50 1.97
C TYR A 590 1.64 19.95 1.49
N ASP A 591 2.45 19.47 2.45
CA ASP A 591 3.77 18.85 2.19
C ASP A 591 3.69 17.59 1.30
N GLU A 592 2.56 16.87 1.28
CA GLU A 592 2.40 15.67 0.44
C GLU A 592 2.41 16.00 -1.06
N PHE A 593 2.04 17.22 -1.44
CA PHE A 593 2.03 17.66 -2.84
C PHE A 593 3.44 17.97 -3.37
N THR A 594 4.34 18.43 -2.50
CA THR A 594 5.74 18.72 -2.84
C THR A 594 6.50 17.46 -3.24
N GLY A 595 6.07 16.28 -2.77
CA GLY A 595 6.57 14.98 -3.21
C GLY A 595 6.09 14.60 -4.62
N MET A 596 4.78 14.67 -4.90
CA MET A 596 4.19 14.31 -6.20
C MET A 596 4.65 15.20 -7.37
N VAL A 597 4.80 16.52 -7.16
CA VAL A 597 5.20 17.46 -8.23
C VAL A 597 6.65 17.29 -8.68
N MET A 598 7.52 16.79 -7.80
CA MET A 598 8.95 16.69 -8.07
C MET A 598 9.33 15.43 -8.84
N GLU A 599 8.50 14.38 -8.83
CA GLU A 599 8.84 13.05 -9.38
C GLU A 599 8.29 12.79 -10.80
N ASP A 600 7.30 13.55 -11.27
CA ASP A 600 6.60 13.35 -12.55
C ASP A 600 6.69 14.54 -13.50
N ARG A 601 6.58 14.30 -14.82
CA ARG A 601 6.53 15.34 -15.87
C ARG A 601 5.34 15.13 -16.79
N PHE A 602 4.70 16.25 -17.15
CA PHE A 602 3.58 16.25 -18.09
C PHE A 602 4.07 16.30 -19.51
N PHE A 603 3.31 15.68 -20.39
CA PHE A 603 3.59 15.72 -21.81
C PHE A 603 2.33 15.90 -22.64
N VAL A 604 2.52 16.50 -23.81
CA VAL A 604 1.54 16.55 -24.89
C VAL A 604 2.17 15.87 -26.11
N THR A 605 1.39 15.01 -26.74
CA THR A 605 1.78 14.30 -27.97
C THR A 605 1.41 15.09 -29.22
N LYS A 606 1.98 14.79 -30.40
CA LYS A 606 1.73 15.51 -31.67
C LYS A 606 0.25 15.58 -32.07
N LYS A 607 -0.53 14.54 -31.77
CA LYS A 607 -1.96 14.37 -31.97
C LYS A 607 -2.77 15.08 -30.89
N GLY A 608 -2.17 15.46 -29.76
CA GLY A 608 -2.80 16.23 -28.70
C GLY A 608 -3.30 15.40 -27.52
N PHE A 609 -2.85 14.15 -27.38
CA PHE A 609 -3.04 13.41 -26.14
C PHE A 609 -2.20 14.04 -25.04
N PHE A 610 -2.82 14.21 -23.87
CA PHE A 610 -2.22 14.76 -22.67
C PHE A 610 -1.98 13.62 -21.67
N GLY A 611 -0.80 13.60 -21.06
CA GLY A 611 -0.42 12.56 -20.12
C GLY A 611 0.68 12.99 -19.16
N CYS A 612 1.03 12.09 -18.24
CA CYS A 612 2.16 12.23 -17.34
C CYS A 612 2.96 10.93 -17.25
N ALA A 613 4.24 11.07 -16.95
CA ALA A 613 5.16 9.97 -16.73
C ALA A 613 6.33 10.44 -15.85
N PRO A 614 7.09 9.51 -15.23
CA PRO A 614 8.24 9.83 -14.39
C PRO A 614 9.21 10.84 -15.00
N ALA A 615 9.54 11.88 -14.23
CA ALA A 615 10.28 13.05 -14.67
C ALA A 615 11.67 12.73 -15.23
N GLU A 616 12.34 11.76 -14.61
CA GLU A 616 13.66 11.28 -15.01
C GLU A 616 13.62 10.40 -16.27
N ALA A 617 12.44 9.92 -16.67
CA ALA A 617 12.24 8.96 -17.74
C ALA A 617 11.80 9.60 -19.06
N VAL A 618 10.91 10.60 -18.98
CA VAL A 618 10.20 11.15 -20.14
C VAL A 618 11.04 12.16 -20.92
N LYS A 619 11.09 11.99 -22.24
CA LYS A 619 11.84 12.80 -23.21
C LYS A 619 11.02 13.05 -24.47
N GLN A 620 11.22 14.21 -25.08
CA GLN A 620 10.64 14.55 -26.37
C GLN A 620 11.10 13.53 -27.42
N GLY A 621 10.20 13.14 -28.33
CA GLY A 621 10.46 12.13 -29.37
C GLY A 621 10.23 10.68 -28.93
N GLN A 622 9.98 10.41 -27.64
CA GLN A 622 9.53 9.09 -27.19
C GLN A 622 8.10 8.83 -27.63
N ILE A 623 7.71 7.55 -27.71
CA ILE A 623 6.41 7.12 -28.22
C ILE A 623 5.56 6.61 -27.07
N VAL A 624 4.34 7.13 -26.95
CA VAL A 624 3.32 6.58 -26.08
C VAL A 624 2.66 5.40 -26.78
N ALA A 625 2.49 4.29 -26.10
CA ALA A 625 1.92 3.07 -26.65
C ALA A 625 0.93 2.41 -25.68
N ILE A 626 -0.09 1.78 -26.26
CA ILE A 626 -0.96 0.83 -25.57
C ILE A 626 -0.39 -0.55 -25.85
N ILE A 627 0.04 -1.26 -24.80
CA ILE A 627 0.66 -2.58 -24.94
C ILE A 627 -0.33 -3.64 -24.46
N GLY A 628 -0.48 -4.73 -25.24
CA GLY A 628 -1.42 -5.81 -24.93
C GLY A 628 -1.08 -6.49 -23.61
N GLY A 629 -2.10 -6.73 -22.79
CA GLY A 629 -1.95 -7.29 -21.43
C GLY A 629 -1.33 -6.34 -20.40
N ALA A 630 -0.99 -5.11 -20.76
CA ALA A 630 -0.51 -4.11 -19.82
C ALA A 630 -1.68 -3.33 -19.21
N TYR A 631 -1.55 -2.90 -17.97
CA TYR A 631 -2.66 -2.32 -17.18
C TYR A 631 -2.73 -0.79 -17.26
N VAL A 632 -1.73 -0.17 -17.90
CA VAL A 632 -1.58 1.27 -18.15
C VAL A 632 -0.90 1.48 -19.51
N PRO A 633 -0.99 2.67 -20.12
CA PRO A 633 -0.12 3.07 -21.24
C PRO A 633 1.37 3.10 -20.84
N TYR A 634 2.25 3.01 -21.83
CA TYR A 634 3.70 3.05 -21.63
C TYR A 634 4.40 4.03 -22.57
N VAL A 635 5.47 4.63 -22.08
CA VAL A 635 6.44 5.38 -22.88
C VAL A 635 7.52 4.43 -23.38
N LEU A 636 7.76 4.47 -24.69
CA LEU A 636 8.73 3.67 -25.43
C LEU A 636 9.81 4.58 -26.04
N GLU A 637 11.06 4.13 -25.99
CA GLU A 637 12.16 4.73 -26.73
C GLU A 637 12.40 3.92 -28.01
N LYS A 638 12.28 4.57 -29.17
CA LYS A 638 12.51 3.95 -30.46
C LYS A 638 14.01 3.75 -30.70
N CYS A 639 14.40 2.51 -30.98
CA CYS A 639 15.75 2.14 -31.40
C CYS A 639 15.72 1.62 -32.85
N GLU A 640 16.89 1.31 -33.42
CA GLU A 640 17.00 0.69 -34.74
C GLU A 640 16.45 -0.75 -34.69
N GLY A 641 15.24 -0.94 -35.22
CA GLY A 641 14.58 -2.24 -35.33
C GLY A 641 13.83 -2.73 -34.08
N TYR A 642 13.86 -2.02 -32.95
CA TYR A 642 13.15 -2.41 -31.72
C TYR A 642 12.83 -1.20 -30.83
N TYR A 643 12.09 -1.44 -29.75
CA TYR A 643 11.75 -0.46 -28.73
C TYR A 643 12.34 -0.83 -27.37
N LYS A 644 12.61 0.18 -26.55
CA LYS A 644 12.87 0.00 -25.11
C LYS A 644 11.67 0.49 -24.32
N LEU A 645 11.24 -0.30 -23.35
CA LEU A 645 10.20 0.06 -22.40
C LEU A 645 10.77 1.00 -21.34
N VAL A 646 10.36 2.27 -21.36
CA VAL A 646 10.96 3.32 -20.54
C VAL A 646 10.26 3.45 -19.20
N ALA A 647 8.98 3.79 -19.23
CA ALA A 647 8.16 4.05 -18.05
C ALA A 647 6.67 3.82 -18.36
N HIS A 648 5.88 3.63 -17.31
CA HIS A 648 4.42 3.73 -17.42
C HIS A 648 4.03 5.19 -17.69
N ALA A 649 2.85 5.39 -18.26
CA ALA A 649 2.30 6.70 -18.50
C ALA A 649 0.82 6.72 -18.10
N TYR A 650 0.40 7.80 -17.45
CA TYR A 650 -1.00 8.18 -17.47
C TYR A 650 -1.27 8.90 -18.80
N VAL A 651 -2.36 8.54 -19.46
CA VAL A 651 -2.85 9.29 -20.62
C VAL A 651 -4.34 9.48 -20.42
N GLU A 652 -4.77 10.73 -20.37
CA GLU A 652 -6.15 11.12 -20.13
C GLU A 652 -7.06 10.40 -21.14
N GLY A 653 -8.27 9.97 -20.74
CA GLY A 653 -9.20 9.24 -21.60
C GLY A 653 -8.77 7.83 -22.06
N ILE A 654 -7.49 7.58 -22.34
CA ILE A 654 -6.97 6.30 -22.84
C ILE A 654 -6.98 5.25 -21.74
N ILE A 655 -6.55 5.60 -20.52
CA ILE A 655 -6.40 4.64 -19.42
C ILE A 655 -7.72 4.02 -18.94
N ARG A 656 -8.86 4.58 -19.37
CA ARG A 656 -10.22 4.11 -19.05
C ARG A 656 -10.87 3.33 -20.18
N MET A 657 -10.15 3.11 -21.29
CA MET A 657 -10.66 2.34 -22.41
C MET A 657 -10.94 0.90 -21.98
N LYS A 658 -11.92 0.28 -22.64
CA LYS A 658 -12.25 -1.14 -22.49
C LYS A 658 -11.98 -1.95 -23.76
N SER A 659 -11.79 -1.26 -24.87
CA SER A 659 -11.52 -1.79 -26.20
C SER A 659 -10.82 -0.73 -27.02
N LEU A 660 -9.99 -1.15 -27.99
CA LEU A 660 -9.42 -0.25 -28.98
C LEU A 660 -10.51 0.28 -29.94
N PRO A 661 -10.42 1.54 -30.41
CA PRO A 661 -11.40 2.12 -31.33
C PRO A 661 -11.26 1.49 -32.72
N ALA A 662 -12.37 1.45 -33.46
CA ALA A 662 -12.37 0.97 -34.84
C ALA A 662 -11.45 1.84 -35.71
N GLY A 663 -10.52 1.22 -36.43
CA GLY A 663 -9.55 1.89 -37.30
C GLY A 663 -8.17 2.14 -36.68
N TRP A 664 -7.98 1.86 -35.39
CA TRP A 664 -6.65 1.90 -34.79
C TRP A 664 -5.85 0.65 -35.19
N LYS A 665 -4.63 0.87 -35.70
CA LYS A 665 -3.76 -0.19 -36.20
C LYS A 665 -3.25 -1.07 -35.05
N LEU A 666 -3.30 -2.38 -35.25
CA LEU A 666 -2.59 -3.31 -34.38
C LEU A 666 -1.18 -3.54 -34.92
N ASP A 667 -0.18 -3.30 -34.07
CA ASP A 667 1.23 -3.51 -34.37
C ASP A 667 1.80 -4.65 -33.54
N ARG A 668 2.78 -5.37 -34.09
CA ARG A 668 3.64 -6.28 -33.32
C ARG A 668 4.83 -5.48 -32.80
N ILE A 669 4.85 -5.19 -31.51
CA ILE A 669 5.89 -4.38 -30.88
C ILE A 669 7.02 -5.28 -30.40
N GLU A 670 8.23 -5.00 -30.86
CA GLU A 670 9.46 -5.69 -30.45
C GLU A 670 10.14 -4.89 -29.34
N ILE A 671 10.21 -5.44 -28.13
CA ILE A 671 10.78 -4.79 -26.95
C ILE A 671 12.05 -5.53 -26.52
N ARG A 672 13.16 -4.80 -26.32
CA ARG A 672 14.45 -5.38 -25.93
C ARG A 672 14.91 -4.93 -24.55
#